data_AF-A0A2D7QJH3-F1
#
_entry.id   AF-A0A2D7QJH3-F1
#
_cell.length_a   1.000
_cell.length_b   1.000
_cell.length_c   1.000
_cell.angle_alpha   90.00
_cell.angle_beta   90.00
_cell.angle_gamma   90.00
#
_symmetry.space_group_name_H-M   'P 1'
#
loop_
_entity.id
_entity.type
_entity.pdbx_description
1 polymer ?
#
loop_
_entity_poly.entity_id
_entity_poly.type
_entity_poly.pdbx_seq_one_letter_code
_entity_poly.pdbx_strand_id
1 'polypeptide(L)'
;MYHEYGHALMSAMYDYNFDTIPRGEYRKFHTLAMVTDLEFAFSEGWAEFFEAAVDNRAMDLTGFLDGRTPNVENNKWWSGKYNGGGSNSNGALVEGAVASILWDIFDTSESVDLSPNTDDDQIQNRFDLLWQIILRQKPKNILQIAEHWRDEEYPQWDALQSIYANHRALSNIKTVPILTFTTPNQQTNIPVGSNYEISWTTNLKNRESLEIDVYYYGKSQTPKEANLISRQVVSSNLVWDTTKVPNGRYHLLAVFNNTEGKMVQIPSKFTVIIDQSPLQPPKINLVTNPEIQGIDITNSSPVFDLSIAKNGSTSTKDNIFSYLLDQQSDTIPDTEVDPRVLDGQLRFYELKSGMWWLHVRAYDPLDYWSETQHLSFTVLPSIIDKPSTNVLEYLIELSMSELKASKLKKWTSEIRLQPYGFLTNRDLSVLLDTTAVLNGLMETTQIRITKDNPNFKVYFYPSVMLRAAEPDYRIEAPSFVSNQPKRNQIASSKVLIDSFRTNQTQRDYLIRKCVTQGLGLTLDSNSYPDSIFYQRWNGVTRLSPLDKQVIRLLYSDQVLSGMTAQKLLELGTNQQKKPNLNELVELTNGDNTIEEANILQSETLTGDINKDGTVDVFDLVITAASFGKTGTGLLSDVNNDNRIDVLDLVIVSSNVSLSEAFTPSTIPQVSLSSDEKRNIMSAIDQLSSNFNKSSAKEIALNILKSILPERLPTRTRLLANYPNPFNPETWIPFQLAKDSIVRITIYDSTGKQVKLIDLGQLVAGNYVEPGKAILWDGKTDNGGLVASGSYFYQIESEDYREIRKMVIAK
;
A
#
# COMPACT_ATOMS: atom_id res chain seq x y z
N MET A 1 51.32 -0.34 -23.82
CA MET A 1 51.46 0.50 -22.60
C MET A 1 50.16 0.47 -21.78
N TYR A 2 49.00 0.36 -22.45
CA TYR A 2 47.70 0.22 -21.80
C TYR A 2 47.50 -1.13 -21.12
N HIS A 3 48.07 -2.22 -21.65
CA HIS A 3 48.10 -3.52 -20.97
C HIS A 3 48.66 -3.43 -19.53
N GLU A 4 49.87 -2.87 -19.37
CA GLU A 4 50.48 -2.65 -18.04
C GLU A 4 49.69 -1.69 -17.14
N TYR A 5 48.93 -0.77 -17.74
CA TYR A 5 48.03 0.12 -17.00
C TYR A 5 46.79 -0.62 -16.48
N GLY A 6 46.28 -1.59 -17.24
CA GLY A 6 45.22 -2.51 -16.80
C GLY A 6 45.63 -3.30 -15.54
N HIS A 7 46.86 -3.80 -15.50
CA HIS A 7 47.44 -4.44 -14.31
C HIS A 7 47.55 -3.50 -13.12
N ALA A 8 47.99 -2.26 -13.34
CA ALA A 8 48.08 -1.24 -12.29
C ALA A 8 46.69 -0.89 -11.71
N LEU A 9 45.67 -0.81 -12.57
CA LEU A 9 44.29 -0.54 -12.16
C LEU A 9 43.73 -1.70 -11.34
N MET A 10 43.91 -2.94 -11.79
CA MET A 10 43.47 -4.13 -11.06
C MET A 10 44.15 -4.22 -9.68
N SER A 11 45.46 -3.94 -9.63
CA SER A 11 46.22 -3.88 -8.38
C SER A 11 45.67 -2.85 -7.40
N ALA A 12 45.29 -1.67 -7.89
CA ALA A 12 44.69 -0.61 -7.07
C ALA A 12 43.28 -0.98 -6.58
N MET A 13 42.45 -1.59 -7.42
CA MET A 13 41.08 -1.96 -7.06
C MET A 13 41.01 -3.07 -6.00
N TYR A 14 41.92 -4.04 -6.10
CA TYR A 14 41.96 -5.19 -5.21
C TYR A 14 42.81 -4.95 -3.97
N ASP A 15 43.51 -3.81 -3.90
CA ASP A 15 44.45 -3.45 -2.83
C ASP A 15 45.63 -4.45 -2.75
N TYR A 16 46.13 -4.88 -3.90
CA TYR A 16 47.30 -5.74 -3.99
C TYR A 16 48.57 -4.91 -3.74
N ASN A 17 49.43 -5.38 -2.84
CA ASN A 17 50.82 -4.93 -2.76
C ASN A 17 51.63 -5.57 -3.90
N PHE A 18 52.77 -4.97 -4.26
CA PHE A 18 53.63 -5.50 -5.34
C PHE A 18 53.94 -6.99 -5.19
N ASP A 19 54.10 -7.49 -3.95
CA ASP A 19 54.41 -8.88 -3.65
C ASP A 19 53.18 -9.82 -3.62
N THR A 20 51.97 -9.28 -3.62
CA THR A 20 50.70 -10.03 -3.56
C THR A 20 49.90 -9.95 -4.85
N ILE A 21 50.42 -9.27 -5.88
CA ILE A 21 49.86 -9.32 -7.23
C ILE A 21 49.85 -10.81 -7.65
N PRO A 22 48.73 -11.35 -8.16
CA PRO A 22 48.69 -12.69 -8.73
C PRO A 22 49.84 -12.86 -9.72
N ARG A 23 50.70 -13.85 -9.50
CA ARG A 23 51.86 -14.13 -10.34
C ARG A 23 51.82 -15.60 -10.72
N GLY A 24 51.87 -15.89 -12.02
CA GLY A 24 52.04 -17.26 -12.47
C GLY A 24 53.37 -17.86 -11.98
N GLU A 25 53.41 -19.18 -11.81
CA GLU A 25 54.51 -19.90 -11.16
C GLU A 25 55.89 -19.82 -11.89
N TYR A 26 55.96 -19.35 -13.15
CA TYR A 26 57.19 -19.40 -13.97
C TYR A 26 57.53 -18.09 -14.71
N ARG A 27 58.62 -17.41 -14.30
CA ARG A 27 59.04 -16.08 -14.81
C ARG A 27 59.61 -16.01 -16.24
N LYS A 28 59.64 -17.08 -17.03
CA LYS A 28 60.39 -17.08 -18.32
C LYS A 28 59.57 -17.14 -19.61
N PHE A 29 58.34 -17.68 -19.64
CA PHE A 29 57.44 -17.64 -20.81
C PHE A 29 55.99 -17.96 -20.37
N HIS A 30 54.98 -17.31 -20.97
CA HIS A 30 53.55 -17.57 -20.76
C HIS A 30 53.22 -19.03 -21.13
N THR A 31 53.26 -19.92 -20.15
CA THR A 31 52.97 -21.35 -20.34
C THR A 31 51.64 -21.70 -19.72
N LEU A 32 50.98 -22.69 -20.32
CA LEU A 32 49.67 -23.24 -19.89
C LEU A 32 49.58 -23.62 -18.39
N ALA A 33 50.70 -23.80 -17.69
CA ALA A 33 50.70 -24.02 -16.24
C ALA A 33 50.24 -22.78 -15.45
N MET A 34 50.52 -21.56 -15.94
CA MET A 34 50.06 -20.31 -15.32
C MET A 34 48.54 -20.10 -15.48
N VAL A 35 47.92 -20.79 -16.43
CA VAL A 35 46.47 -20.81 -16.70
C VAL A 35 45.68 -21.67 -15.70
N THR A 36 46.37 -22.38 -14.80
CA THR A 36 45.69 -23.12 -13.73
C THR A 36 45.27 -22.23 -12.55
N ASP A 37 45.67 -20.95 -12.54
CA ASP A 37 45.25 -19.95 -11.58
C ASP A 37 44.21 -19.00 -12.21
N LEU A 38 42.95 -19.13 -11.76
CA LEU A 38 41.82 -18.36 -12.25
C LEU A 38 41.91 -16.86 -11.92
N GLU A 39 42.64 -16.49 -10.86
CA GLU A 39 42.85 -15.10 -10.42
C GLU A 39 43.91 -14.42 -11.28
N PHE A 40 44.96 -15.15 -11.65
CA PHE A 40 45.95 -14.71 -12.61
C PHE A 40 45.34 -14.53 -14.01
N ALA A 41 44.60 -15.53 -14.50
CA ALA A 41 43.93 -15.45 -15.82
C ALA A 41 42.93 -14.28 -15.91
N PHE A 42 42.25 -13.97 -14.81
CA PHE A 42 41.36 -12.80 -14.74
C PHE A 42 42.13 -11.48 -14.78
N SER A 43 43.26 -11.37 -14.07
CA SER A 43 44.11 -10.18 -14.09
C SER A 43 44.72 -9.91 -15.47
N GLU A 44 45.26 -10.94 -16.12
CA GLU A 44 45.85 -10.82 -17.47
C GLU A 44 44.78 -10.56 -18.53
N GLY A 45 43.65 -11.29 -18.48
CA GLY A 45 42.53 -11.05 -19.40
C GLY A 45 41.92 -9.65 -19.26
N TRP A 46 41.88 -9.12 -18.03
CA TRP A 46 41.51 -7.73 -17.77
C TRP A 46 42.47 -6.74 -18.42
N ALA A 47 43.78 -6.96 -18.31
CA ALA A 47 44.80 -6.11 -18.90
C ALA A 47 44.72 -6.10 -20.44
N GLU A 48 44.50 -7.26 -21.06
CA GLU A 48 44.29 -7.41 -22.51
C GLU A 48 42.99 -6.74 -22.97
N PHE A 49 41.88 -6.97 -22.27
CA PHE A 49 40.61 -6.28 -22.53
C PHE A 49 40.78 -4.76 -22.43
N PHE A 50 41.49 -4.28 -21.40
CA PHE A 50 41.67 -2.86 -21.17
C PHE A 50 42.46 -2.19 -22.31
N GLU A 51 43.42 -2.88 -22.91
CA GLU A 51 44.13 -2.40 -24.09
C GLU A 51 43.18 -2.20 -25.29
N ALA A 52 42.28 -3.17 -25.55
CA ALA A 52 41.28 -3.05 -26.61
C ALA A 52 40.20 -1.98 -26.29
N ALA A 53 39.75 -1.90 -25.04
CA ALA A 53 38.69 -1.01 -24.59
C ALA A 53 39.09 0.47 -24.66
N VAL A 54 40.35 0.80 -24.37
CA VAL A 54 40.86 2.18 -24.42
C VAL A 54 40.78 2.76 -25.83
N ASP A 55 41.10 1.96 -26.84
CA ASP A 55 41.10 2.40 -28.24
C ASP A 55 39.79 2.04 -28.98
N ASN A 56 38.79 1.49 -28.25
CA ASN A 56 37.54 0.93 -28.78
C ASN A 56 37.77 0.07 -30.04
N ARG A 57 38.78 -0.80 -29.97
CA ARG A 57 39.22 -1.62 -31.11
C ARG A 57 39.64 -3.01 -30.65
N ALA A 58 38.85 -4.01 -31.06
CA ALA A 58 39.08 -5.43 -30.79
C ALA A 58 40.42 -5.98 -31.34
N MET A 59 41.00 -5.27 -32.31
CA MET A 59 42.15 -5.68 -33.12
C MET A 59 43.52 -5.18 -32.60
N ASP A 60 43.55 -4.37 -31.54
CA ASP A 60 44.76 -3.69 -31.05
C ASP A 60 45.39 -4.40 -29.84
N LEU A 61 45.65 -5.71 -29.94
CA LEU A 61 46.37 -6.44 -28.89
C LEU A 61 47.87 -6.44 -29.18
N THR A 62 48.70 -6.08 -28.20
CA THR A 62 50.16 -6.10 -28.33
C THR A 62 50.73 -7.52 -28.34
N GLY A 63 50.61 -8.24 -29.46
CA GLY A 63 51.21 -9.57 -29.62
C GLY A 63 51.33 -10.02 -31.07
N PHE A 64 52.53 -10.03 -31.64
CA PHE A 64 52.77 -10.62 -32.96
C PHE A 64 52.75 -12.16 -32.86
N LEU A 65 51.65 -12.81 -33.23
CA LEU A 65 51.55 -14.28 -33.31
C LEU A 65 51.43 -14.71 -34.79
N ASP A 66 52.50 -15.34 -35.31
CA ASP A 66 52.51 -16.11 -36.56
C ASP A 66 51.80 -15.48 -37.78
N GLY A 67 51.95 -14.16 -37.97
CA GLY A 67 51.44 -13.47 -39.15
C GLY A 67 49.92 -13.25 -39.18
N ARG A 68 49.22 -13.32 -38.03
CA ARG A 68 47.83 -12.85 -37.88
C ARG A 68 47.77 -11.74 -36.84
N THR A 69 46.97 -10.70 -37.12
CA THR A 69 46.56 -9.72 -36.11
C THR A 69 45.73 -10.43 -35.05
N PRO A 70 46.11 -10.43 -33.76
CA PRO A 70 45.27 -10.98 -32.71
C PRO A 70 43.98 -10.17 -32.62
N ASN A 71 42.87 -10.86 -32.41
CA ASN A 71 41.57 -10.24 -32.22
C ASN A 71 40.98 -10.80 -30.93
N VAL A 72 40.62 -9.89 -30.01
CA VAL A 72 40.01 -10.24 -28.73
C VAL A 72 38.71 -11.04 -28.91
N GLU A 73 37.93 -10.80 -29.97
CA GLU A 73 36.64 -11.45 -30.29
C GLU A 73 36.72 -12.97 -30.49
N ASN A 74 37.85 -13.45 -30.99
CA ASN A 74 37.94 -14.82 -31.52
C ASN A 74 38.59 -15.81 -30.57
N ASN A 75 38.96 -15.37 -29.37
CA ASN A 75 39.60 -16.24 -28.39
C ASN A 75 38.57 -17.20 -27.79
N LYS A 76 38.96 -18.47 -27.66
CA LYS A 76 38.11 -19.53 -27.13
C LYS A 76 38.80 -20.19 -25.96
N TRP A 77 38.05 -20.37 -24.87
CA TRP A 77 38.52 -21.06 -23.68
C TRP A 77 38.94 -22.49 -24.01
N TRP A 78 40.14 -22.86 -23.57
CA TRP A 78 40.71 -24.18 -23.81
C TRP A 78 40.34 -25.16 -22.67
N SER A 79 39.83 -26.35 -23.01
CA SER A 79 39.33 -27.35 -22.06
C SER A 79 40.00 -28.73 -22.16
N GLY A 80 41.18 -28.83 -22.79
CA GLY A 80 41.88 -30.10 -23.01
C GLY A 80 42.63 -30.66 -21.78
N LYS A 81 43.10 -31.91 -21.85
CA LYS A 81 44.03 -32.49 -20.85
C LYS A 81 45.48 -32.13 -21.18
N TYR A 82 46.22 -31.62 -20.20
CA TYR A 82 47.66 -31.38 -20.29
C TYR A 82 48.42 -32.71 -20.35
N ASN A 83 48.91 -33.09 -21.54
CA ASN A 83 49.71 -34.30 -21.73
C ASN A 83 51.16 -34.00 -22.20
N GLY A 84 51.58 -32.74 -22.16
CA GLY A 84 52.96 -32.31 -22.42
C GLY A 84 53.47 -32.52 -23.86
N GLY A 85 52.65 -33.03 -24.79
CA GLY A 85 53.06 -33.35 -26.16
C GLY A 85 52.30 -32.62 -27.28
N GLY A 86 51.40 -31.70 -26.94
CA GLY A 86 50.60 -30.95 -27.92
C GLY A 86 51.16 -29.55 -28.23
N SER A 87 50.91 -29.07 -29.45
CA SER A 87 51.35 -27.76 -29.99
C SER A 87 50.72 -26.52 -29.32
N ASN A 88 50.10 -26.65 -28.15
CA ASN A 88 49.36 -25.57 -27.48
C ASN A 88 49.87 -25.37 -26.06
N SER A 89 51.03 -24.71 -25.96
CA SER A 89 51.64 -24.25 -24.71
C SER A 89 51.22 -22.83 -24.32
N ASN A 90 50.22 -22.25 -24.98
CA ASN A 90 50.01 -20.80 -25.02
C ASN A 90 48.97 -20.32 -23.99
N GLY A 91 49.42 -19.58 -22.97
CA GLY A 91 48.56 -18.95 -21.95
C GLY A 91 47.56 -17.94 -22.52
N ALA A 92 47.88 -17.38 -23.69
CA ALA A 92 47.09 -16.36 -24.38
C ALA A 92 45.66 -16.79 -24.76
N LEU A 93 45.35 -18.09 -24.80
CA LEU A 93 43.99 -18.55 -25.18
C LEU A 93 42.96 -18.42 -24.06
N VAL A 94 43.37 -18.55 -22.78
CA VAL A 94 42.44 -18.44 -21.64
C VAL A 94 42.36 -17.01 -21.14
N GLU A 95 43.50 -16.32 -21.06
CA GLU A 95 43.58 -14.88 -20.81
C GLU A 95 42.80 -14.12 -21.90
N GLY A 96 43.01 -14.51 -23.17
CA GLY A 96 42.27 -13.97 -24.31
C GLY A 96 40.77 -14.25 -24.27
N ALA A 97 40.32 -15.37 -23.70
CA ALA A 97 38.89 -15.68 -23.58
C ALA A 97 38.21 -14.90 -22.44
N VAL A 98 38.92 -14.61 -21.35
CA VAL A 98 38.46 -13.63 -20.36
C VAL A 98 38.33 -12.26 -21.03
N ALA A 99 39.35 -11.86 -21.80
CA ALA A 99 39.33 -10.59 -22.51
C ALA A 99 38.17 -10.51 -23.52
N SER A 100 37.83 -11.59 -24.24
CA SER A 100 36.67 -11.63 -25.14
C SER A 100 35.36 -11.43 -24.40
N ILE A 101 35.14 -12.14 -23.28
CA ILE A 101 33.89 -12.02 -22.52
C ILE A 101 33.72 -10.58 -22.00
N LEU A 102 34.81 -9.96 -21.54
CA LEU A 102 34.79 -8.57 -21.10
C LEU A 102 34.56 -7.61 -22.28
N TRP A 103 35.06 -7.96 -23.46
CA TRP A 103 34.86 -7.21 -24.69
C TRP A 103 33.41 -7.28 -25.17
N ASP A 104 32.79 -8.46 -25.30
CA ASP A 104 31.35 -8.61 -25.60
C ASP A 104 30.47 -7.84 -24.60
N ILE A 105 30.83 -7.82 -23.32
CA ILE A 105 30.10 -7.02 -22.32
C ILE A 105 30.22 -5.50 -22.56
N PHE A 106 31.32 -5.06 -23.15
CA PHE A 106 31.72 -3.67 -23.27
C PHE A 106 31.40 -3.07 -24.63
N ASP A 107 31.50 -3.86 -25.69
CA ASP A 107 31.43 -3.39 -27.05
C ASP A 107 30.00 -2.98 -27.42
N THR A 108 29.90 -2.37 -28.59
CA THR A 108 28.68 -1.80 -29.12
C THR A 108 28.70 -1.98 -30.63
N SER A 109 27.56 -1.73 -31.29
CA SER A 109 27.54 -1.65 -32.74
C SER A 109 28.53 -0.63 -33.33
N GLU A 110 29.01 0.37 -32.56
CA GLU A 110 29.99 1.36 -33.00
C GLU A 110 31.46 0.95 -32.74
N SER A 111 31.70 -0.22 -32.15
CA SER A 111 33.03 -0.74 -31.87
C SER A 111 33.78 -1.16 -33.14
N VAL A 112 35.11 -1.04 -33.11
CA VAL A 112 35.96 -1.39 -34.27
C VAL A 112 36.40 -2.85 -34.15
N ASP A 113 35.59 -3.74 -34.70
CA ASP A 113 35.78 -5.20 -34.71
C ASP A 113 35.73 -5.79 -36.15
N LEU A 114 35.48 -7.10 -36.29
CA LEU A 114 35.40 -7.79 -37.60
C LEU A 114 34.03 -7.67 -38.29
N SER A 115 33.02 -7.20 -37.58
CA SER A 115 31.63 -7.01 -38.00
C SER A 115 31.15 -5.57 -37.72
N PRO A 116 31.92 -4.52 -38.10
CA PRO A 116 31.65 -3.15 -37.67
C PRO A 116 30.23 -2.70 -38.07
N ASN A 117 29.50 -2.05 -37.16
CA ASN A 117 28.08 -1.67 -37.26
C ASN A 117 27.07 -2.80 -37.00
N THR A 118 27.50 -3.93 -36.42
CA THR A 118 26.60 -5.01 -35.97
C THR A 118 26.97 -5.40 -34.54
N ASP A 119 26.06 -5.15 -33.60
CA ASP A 119 26.09 -5.72 -32.24
C ASP A 119 25.60 -7.17 -32.36
N ASP A 120 26.52 -8.13 -32.27
CA ASP A 120 26.24 -9.55 -32.51
C ASP A 120 25.90 -10.35 -31.23
N ASP A 121 26.00 -9.72 -30.06
CA ASP A 121 25.69 -10.30 -28.76
C ASP A 121 24.39 -9.76 -28.12
N GLN A 122 23.85 -8.66 -28.68
CA GLN A 122 22.62 -7.97 -28.27
C GLN A 122 22.69 -7.35 -26.86
N ILE A 123 23.89 -7.12 -26.32
CA ILE A 123 24.13 -6.40 -25.07
C ILE A 123 24.75 -5.04 -25.37
N GLN A 124 24.04 -3.98 -25.01
CA GLN A 124 24.60 -2.62 -25.12
C GLN A 124 25.52 -2.34 -23.94
N ASN A 125 26.82 -2.14 -24.16
CA ASN A 125 27.86 -1.72 -23.21
C ASN A 125 27.42 -1.63 -21.74
N ARG A 126 27.72 -2.67 -20.97
CA ARG A 126 27.38 -2.81 -19.54
C ARG A 126 28.59 -2.73 -18.65
N PHE A 127 29.62 -2.02 -19.10
CA PHE A 127 30.82 -1.79 -18.33
C PHE A 127 30.55 -1.11 -17.00
N ASP A 128 29.53 -0.24 -16.91
CA ASP A 128 29.09 0.41 -15.67
C ASP A 128 28.70 -0.60 -14.57
N LEU A 129 28.01 -1.68 -14.94
CA LEU A 129 27.56 -2.72 -14.01
C LEU A 129 28.65 -3.74 -13.73
N LEU A 130 29.44 -4.09 -14.75
CA LEU A 130 30.66 -4.90 -14.58
C LEU A 130 31.59 -4.22 -13.57
N TRP A 131 31.82 -2.92 -13.74
CA TRP A 131 32.66 -2.10 -12.87
C TRP A 131 32.12 -2.05 -11.43
N GLN A 132 30.81 -1.93 -11.25
CA GLN A 132 30.19 -1.98 -9.91
C GLN A 132 30.42 -3.32 -9.21
N ILE A 133 30.29 -4.43 -9.92
CA ILE A 133 30.57 -5.76 -9.36
C ILE A 133 32.03 -5.90 -8.97
N ILE A 134 32.94 -5.50 -9.85
CA ILE A 134 34.38 -5.61 -9.57
C ILE A 134 34.74 -4.80 -8.31
N LEU A 135 34.21 -3.58 -8.18
CA LEU A 135 34.48 -2.72 -7.02
C LEU A 135 33.85 -3.23 -5.72
N ARG A 136 32.60 -3.73 -5.76
CA ARG A 136 31.85 -4.10 -4.55
C ARG A 136 32.15 -5.52 -4.09
N GLN A 137 32.16 -6.46 -5.02
CA GLN A 137 32.23 -7.89 -4.73
C GLN A 137 33.65 -8.45 -4.83
N LYS A 138 34.57 -7.74 -5.48
CA LYS A 138 35.97 -8.15 -5.68
C LYS A 138 36.09 -9.60 -6.19
N PRO A 139 35.42 -9.95 -7.31
CA PRO A 139 35.47 -11.29 -7.88
C PRO A 139 36.90 -11.67 -8.24
N LYS A 140 37.31 -12.89 -7.89
CA LYS A 140 38.65 -13.41 -8.18
C LYS A 140 38.75 -14.09 -9.52
N ASN A 141 37.65 -14.23 -10.26
CA ASN A 141 37.64 -14.80 -11.60
C ASN A 141 36.40 -14.35 -12.38
N ILE A 142 36.43 -14.55 -13.70
CA ILE A 142 35.33 -14.14 -14.60
C ILE A 142 34.00 -14.84 -14.28
N LEU A 143 34.01 -16.05 -13.71
CA LEU A 143 32.79 -16.79 -13.37
C LEU A 143 32.05 -16.18 -12.18
N GLN A 144 32.77 -15.65 -11.20
CA GLN A 144 32.17 -14.96 -10.05
C GLN A 144 31.41 -13.70 -10.46
N ILE A 145 31.83 -13.02 -11.54
CA ILE A 145 31.07 -11.90 -12.11
C ILE A 145 29.69 -12.37 -12.59
N ALA A 146 29.63 -13.48 -13.33
CA ALA A 146 28.37 -14.08 -13.77
C ALA A 146 27.49 -14.53 -12.59
N GLU A 147 28.08 -15.10 -11.54
CA GLU A 147 27.35 -15.48 -10.32
C GLU A 147 26.68 -14.27 -9.66
N HIS A 148 27.39 -13.15 -9.57
CA HIS A 148 26.85 -11.92 -9.00
C HIS A 148 25.74 -11.30 -9.86
N TRP A 149 25.86 -11.27 -11.20
CA TRP A 149 24.73 -10.81 -12.05
C TRP A 149 23.50 -11.71 -11.92
N ARG A 150 23.67 -13.02 -11.76
CA ARG A 150 22.56 -13.93 -11.50
C ARG A 150 21.88 -13.62 -10.17
N ASP A 151 22.68 -13.47 -9.11
CA ASP A 151 22.17 -13.26 -7.74
C ASP A 151 21.48 -11.89 -7.58
N GLU A 152 21.83 -10.90 -8.42
CA GLU A 152 21.17 -9.59 -8.50
C GLU A 152 19.96 -9.56 -9.48
N GLU A 153 19.51 -10.71 -9.99
CA GLU A 153 18.37 -10.84 -10.92
C GLU A 153 18.49 -9.95 -12.17
N TYR A 154 19.68 -9.95 -12.78
CA TYR A 154 19.98 -9.09 -13.92
C TYR A 154 19.02 -9.29 -15.11
N PRO A 155 18.36 -8.23 -15.64
CA PRO A 155 17.28 -8.35 -16.62
C PRO A 155 17.63 -9.04 -17.96
N GLN A 156 18.90 -9.05 -18.36
CA GLN A 156 19.38 -9.66 -19.61
C GLN A 156 20.25 -10.90 -19.35
N TRP A 157 19.96 -11.65 -18.28
CA TRP A 157 20.72 -12.83 -17.88
C TRP A 157 20.89 -13.87 -19.00
N ASP A 158 19.87 -14.08 -19.84
CA ASP A 158 19.92 -15.06 -20.93
C ASP A 158 20.91 -14.67 -22.05
N ALA A 159 21.04 -13.37 -22.34
CA ALA A 159 22.05 -12.84 -23.27
C ALA A 159 23.46 -13.01 -22.69
N LEU A 160 23.64 -12.66 -21.41
CA LEU A 160 24.92 -12.85 -20.73
C LEU A 160 25.34 -14.32 -20.69
N GLN A 161 24.41 -15.21 -20.38
CA GLN A 161 24.65 -16.65 -20.37
C GLN A 161 25.15 -17.14 -21.74
N SER A 162 24.66 -16.53 -22.82
CA SER A 162 25.05 -16.85 -24.19
C SER A 162 26.48 -16.39 -24.51
N ILE A 163 26.89 -15.18 -24.10
CA ILE A 163 28.27 -14.67 -24.22
C ILE A 163 29.27 -15.62 -23.58
N TYR A 164 29.06 -15.93 -22.30
CA TYR A 164 29.96 -16.82 -21.57
C TYR A 164 29.98 -18.26 -22.12
N ALA A 165 28.88 -18.71 -22.74
CA ALA A 165 28.81 -19.99 -23.43
C ALA A 165 29.57 -19.98 -24.77
N ASN A 166 29.52 -18.88 -25.53
CA ASN A 166 30.19 -18.69 -26.83
C ASN A 166 31.72 -18.81 -26.69
N HIS A 167 32.28 -18.23 -25.63
CA HIS A 167 33.72 -18.33 -25.34
C HIS A 167 34.14 -19.65 -24.67
N ARG A 168 33.23 -20.61 -24.47
CA ARG A 168 33.49 -21.92 -23.82
C ARG A 168 34.01 -21.86 -22.37
N ALA A 169 34.00 -20.68 -21.73
CA ALA A 169 34.33 -20.52 -20.32
C ALA A 169 33.32 -21.27 -19.41
N LEU A 170 32.06 -21.38 -19.85
CA LEU A 170 30.96 -22.04 -19.14
C LEU A 170 30.64 -23.46 -19.64
N SER A 171 31.64 -24.31 -19.90
CA SER A 171 31.31 -25.73 -20.14
C SER A 171 30.98 -26.52 -18.86
N ASN A 172 31.11 -25.96 -17.65
CA ASN A 172 30.85 -26.66 -16.39
C ASN A 172 30.57 -25.75 -15.16
N ILE A 173 29.65 -24.76 -15.24
CA ILE A 173 28.88 -24.50 -14.01
C ILE A 173 27.89 -25.65 -13.93
N LYS A 174 28.19 -26.65 -13.08
CA LYS A 174 27.15 -27.54 -12.59
C LYS A 174 26.05 -26.61 -12.08
N THR A 175 24.87 -26.64 -12.68
CA THR A 175 23.72 -25.83 -12.25
C THR A 175 23.60 -25.99 -10.75
N VAL A 176 23.85 -24.92 -9.98
CA VAL A 176 23.70 -24.97 -8.53
C VAL A 176 22.24 -25.32 -8.29
N PRO A 177 21.93 -26.44 -7.61
CA PRO A 177 20.56 -26.86 -7.46
C PRO A 177 19.82 -25.83 -6.62
N ILE A 178 18.86 -25.14 -7.24
CA ILE A 178 17.89 -24.30 -6.56
C ILE A 178 16.65 -25.15 -6.40
N LEU A 179 16.19 -25.33 -5.17
CA LEU A 179 14.94 -26.01 -4.86
C LEU A 179 13.93 -24.99 -4.33
N THR A 180 12.73 -24.99 -4.88
CA THR A 180 11.61 -24.19 -4.39
C THR A 180 10.42 -25.10 -4.11
N PHE A 181 9.89 -25.07 -2.89
CA PHE A 181 8.64 -25.76 -2.57
C PHE A 181 7.49 -25.15 -3.38
N THR A 182 6.76 -26.01 -4.10
CA THR A 182 5.50 -25.66 -4.78
C THR A 182 4.29 -26.05 -3.93
N THR A 183 4.41 -27.00 -3.01
CA THR A 183 3.44 -27.21 -1.92
C THR A 183 4.16 -27.36 -0.58
N PRO A 184 3.73 -26.63 0.49
CA PRO A 184 2.64 -25.64 0.52
C PRO A 184 3.01 -24.34 -0.23
N ASN A 185 2.10 -23.86 -1.08
CA ASN A 185 2.16 -22.52 -1.73
C ASN A 185 1.33 -21.46 -1.00
N GLN A 186 0.60 -21.88 0.04
CA GLN A 186 -0.12 -21.06 1.00
C GLN A 186 -0.27 -21.85 2.30
N GLN A 187 -0.65 -21.18 3.39
CA GLN A 187 -0.95 -21.89 4.63
C GLN A 187 -2.09 -22.90 4.39
N THR A 188 -1.84 -24.18 4.67
CA THR A 188 -2.78 -25.26 4.34
C THR A 188 -3.11 -26.09 5.58
N ASN A 189 -4.40 -26.39 5.78
CA ASN A 189 -4.87 -27.29 6.83
C ASN A 189 -5.01 -28.71 6.26
N ILE A 190 -4.44 -29.71 6.93
CA ILE A 190 -4.56 -31.11 6.52
C ILE A 190 -5.77 -31.73 7.22
N PRO A 191 -6.73 -32.32 6.47
CA PRO A 191 -7.85 -33.02 7.07
C PRO A 191 -7.40 -34.19 7.96
N VAL A 192 -8.14 -34.41 9.05
CA VAL A 192 -7.86 -35.49 10.02
C VAL A 192 -7.71 -36.83 9.30
N GLY A 193 -6.65 -37.56 9.62
CA GLY A 193 -6.41 -38.90 9.08
C GLY A 193 -5.99 -38.94 7.61
N SER A 194 -5.69 -37.78 7.00
CA SER A 194 -5.23 -37.70 5.60
C SER A 194 -3.71 -37.66 5.50
N ASN A 195 -3.21 -37.98 4.31
CA ASN A 195 -1.81 -37.74 3.92
C ASN A 195 -1.71 -36.40 3.17
N TYR A 196 -0.52 -35.82 3.11
CA TYR A 196 -0.27 -34.55 2.42
C TYR A 196 0.81 -34.66 1.35
N GLU A 197 0.54 -34.16 0.15
CA GLU A 197 1.51 -34.15 -0.93
C GLU A 197 2.39 -32.89 -0.87
N ILE A 198 3.69 -33.10 -0.68
CA ILE A 198 4.73 -32.09 -0.69
C ILE A 198 5.40 -32.14 -2.06
N SER A 199 5.50 -31.00 -2.73
CA SER A 199 6.04 -30.88 -4.09
C SER A 199 7.01 -29.70 -4.16
N TRP A 200 7.97 -29.81 -5.07
CA TRP A 200 8.98 -28.79 -5.31
C TRP A 200 9.42 -28.79 -6.78
N THR A 201 9.98 -27.67 -7.20
CA THR A 201 10.67 -27.53 -8.49
C THR A 201 12.16 -27.34 -8.27
N THR A 202 12.93 -27.76 -9.28
CA THR A 202 14.37 -27.48 -9.31
C THR A 202 14.76 -26.87 -10.65
N ASN A 203 15.85 -26.11 -10.66
CA ASN A 203 16.46 -25.56 -11.89
C ASN A 203 17.31 -26.60 -12.66
N LEU A 204 17.36 -27.86 -12.21
CA LEU A 204 18.08 -28.92 -12.90
C LEU A 204 17.27 -29.43 -14.10
N LYS A 205 17.93 -29.66 -15.23
CA LYS A 205 17.29 -30.20 -16.45
C LYS A 205 16.86 -31.65 -16.21
N ASN A 206 15.81 -32.13 -16.89
CA ASN A 206 15.16 -33.45 -16.75
C ASN A 206 16.04 -34.73 -16.67
N ARG A 207 17.36 -34.65 -16.90
CA ARG A 207 18.31 -35.77 -16.74
C ARG A 207 19.14 -35.71 -15.45
N GLU A 208 19.03 -34.64 -14.68
CA GLU A 208 19.71 -34.42 -13.41
C GLU A 208 18.65 -34.26 -12.30
N SER A 209 18.46 -35.29 -11.50
CA SER A 209 17.53 -35.27 -10.37
C SER A 209 18.28 -34.94 -9.09
N LEU A 210 17.81 -33.93 -8.34
CA LEU A 210 18.37 -33.57 -7.03
C LEU A 210 17.88 -34.56 -5.97
N GLU A 211 18.80 -35.23 -5.29
CA GLU A 211 18.49 -36.07 -4.13
C GLU A 211 18.41 -35.21 -2.87
N ILE A 212 17.26 -35.22 -2.18
CA ILE A 212 17.01 -34.40 -0.99
C ILE A 212 16.48 -35.21 0.20
N ASP A 213 16.79 -34.77 1.40
CA ASP A 213 16.11 -35.17 2.62
C ASP A 213 15.03 -34.13 2.97
N VAL A 214 13.84 -34.58 3.36
CA VAL A 214 12.71 -33.71 3.71
C VAL A 214 12.38 -33.88 5.20
N TYR A 215 12.26 -32.76 5.91
CA TYR A 215 11.95 -32.70 7.33
C TYR A 215 10.80 -31.75 7.62
N TYR A 216 10.27 -31.80 8.84
CA TYR A 216 9.34 -30.81 9.39
C TYR A 216 9.77 -30.34 10.78
N TYR A 217 9.45 -29.09 11.14
CA TYR A 217 9.71 -28.55 12.48
C TYR A 217 8.66 -27.53 12.89
N GLY A 218 8.30 -27.52 14.18
CA GLY A 218 7.30 -26.62 14.74
C GLY A 218 7.85 -25.24 15.11
N LYS A 219 6.96 -24.29 15.45
CA LYS A 219 7.31 -22.91 15.83
C LYS A 219 8.32 -22.79 16.99
N SER A 220 8.31 -23.73 17.93
CA SER A 220 9.24 -23.76 19.06
C SER A 220 10.54 -24.52 18.78
N GLN A 221 10.68 -25.12 17.59
CA GLN A 221 11.82 -25.92 17.19
C GLN A 221 12.68 -25.17 16.17
N THR A 222 13.99 -25.39 16.22
CA THR A 222 14.91 -24.87 15.21
C THR A 222 15.06 -25.87 14.05
N PRO A 223 15.54 -25.46 12.86
CA PRO A 223 15.84 -26.39 11.76
C PRO A 223 16.79 -27.53 12.15
N LYS A 224 17.59 -27.36 13.22
CA LYS A 224 18.48 -28.41 13.76
C LYS A 224 17.73 -29.49 14.54
N GLU A 225 16.52 -29.21 14.99
CA GLU A 225 15.63 -30.10 15.76
C GLU A 225 14.51 -30.65 14.87
N ALA A 226 14.65 -30.54 13.54
CA ALA A 226 13.65 -30.96 12.59
C ALA A 226 13.48 -32.49 12.57
N ASN A 227 12.23 -32.92 12.48
CA ASN A 227 11.82 -34.32 12.42
C ASN A 227 11.83 -34.78 10.97
N LEU A 228 12.46 -35.93 10.72
CA LEU A 228 12.58 -36.49 9.38
C LEU A 228 11.22 -36.95 8.83
N ILE A 229 10.88 -36.54 7.62
CA ILE A 229 9.76 -37.09 6.84
C ILE A 229 10.27 -38.24 5.96
N SER A 230 11.25 -37.96 5.11
CA SER A 230 11.81 -38.94 4.17
C SER A 230 13.25 -38.59 3.81
N ARG A 231 14.03 -39.60 3.44
CA ARG A 231 15.42 -39.46 3.01
C ARG A 231 15.58 -39.75 1.53
N GLN A 232 16.58 -39.13 0.92
CA GLN A 232 17.06 -39.43 -0.43
C GLN A 232 15.94 -39.43 -1.47
N VAL A 233 15.05 -38.44 -1.40
CA VAL A 233 13.95 -38.27 -2.33
C VAL A 233 14.47 -37.69 -3.63
N VAL A 234 14.20 -38.38 -4.73
CA VAL A 234 14.69 -38.05 -6.08
C VAL A 234 13.57 -37.49 -6.98
N SER A 235 12.32 -37.79 -6.65
CA SER A 235 11.13 -37.25 -7.30
C SER A 235 10.94 -35.76 -6.99
N SER A 236 10.12 -35.06 -7.76
CA SER A 236 9.71 -33.67 -7.50
C SER A 236 8.55 -33.55 -6.49
N ASN A 237 8.12 -34.68 -5.92
CA ASN A 237 7.06 -34.76 -4.92
C ASN A 237 7.25 -35.93 -3.95
N LEU A 238 6.54 -35.87 -2.82
CA LEU A 238 6.53 -36.83 -1.72
C LEU A 238 5.16 -36.80 -1.03
N VAL A 239 4.63 -37.96 -0.66
CA VAL A 239 3.44 -38.06 0.18
C VAL A 239 3.87 -38.23 1.65
N TRP A 240 3.47 -37.28 2.50
CA TRP A 240 3.72 -37.27 3.94
C TRP A 240 2.53 -37.88 4.70
N ASP A 241 2.76 -38.96 5.44
CA ASP A 241 1.79 -39.52 6.40
C ASP A 241 1.77 -38.66 7.67
N THR A 242 0.69 -37.89 7.82
CA THR A 242 0.49 -36.98 8.96
C THR A 242 -0.32 -37.59 10.10
N THR A 243 -0.76 -38.85 10.00
CA THR A 243 -1.65 -39.47 10.99
C THR A 243 -1.04 -39.60 12.39
N LYS A 244 0.29 -39.69 12.47
CA LYS A 244 1.05 -39.80 13.74
C LYS A 244 1.73 -38.50 14.14
N VAL A 245 1.55 -37.43 13.38
CA VAL A 245 2.13 -36.12 13.68
C VAL A 245 1.20 -35.42 14.67
N PRO A 246 1.73 -34.88 15.79
CA PRO A 246 0.92 -34.15 16.76
C PRO A 246 0.21 -32.94 16.14
N ASN A 247 -0.84 -32.46 16.80
CA ASN A 247 -1.48 -31.22 16.38
C ASN A 247 -0.48 -30.06 16.49
N GLY A 248 -0.37 -29.26 15.43
CA GLY A 248 0.58 -28.16 15.41
C GLY A 248 0.75 -27.53 14.04
N ARG A 249 1.49 -26.42 14.03
CA ARG A 249 1.94 -25.71 12.84
C ARG A 249 3.39 -26.07 12.56
N TYR A 250 3.66 -26.51 11.33
CA TYR A 250 4.96 -27.02 10.93
C TYR A 250 5.48 -26.33 9.66
N HIS A 251 6.75 -25.97 9.66
CA HIS A 251 7.51 -25.66 8.45
C HIS A 251 8.10 -26.95 7.89
N LEU A 252 8.23 -27.01 6.57
CA LEU A 252 9.00 -28.05 5.90
C LEU A 252 10.44 -27.58 5.71
N LEU A 253 11.38 -28.51 5.61
CA LEU A 253 12.79 -28.24 5.40
C LEU A 253 13.34 -29.27 4.41
N ALA A 254 13.85 -28.79 3.27
CA ALA A 254 14.64 -29.61 2.36
C ALA A 254 16.12 -29.47 2.69
N VAL A 255 16.84 -30.59 2.72
CA VAL A 255 18.28 -30.63 2.97
C VAL A 255 18.95 -31.45 1.88
N PHE A 256 19.98 -30.90 1.25
CA PHE A 256 20.75 -31.61 0.21
C PHE A 256 22.20 -31.11 0.18
N ASN A 257 23.09 -31.85 -0.48
CA ASN A 257 24.46 -31.40 -0.71
C ASN A 257 24.57 -30.70 -2.06
N ASN A 258 25.17 -29.51 -2.09
CA ASN A 258 25.45 -28.82 -3.35
C ASN A 258 26.58 -29.53 -4.13
N THR A 259 26.89 -28.97 -5.29
CA THR A 259 27.87 -29.48 -6.26
C THR A 259 29.31 -29.49 -5.73
N GLU A 260 29.57 -28.79 -4.62
CA GLU A 260 30.83 -28.68 -3.87
C GLU A 260 30.86 -29.58 -2.62
N GLY A 261 29.79 -30.34 -2.35
CA GLY A 261 29.66 -31.20 -1.17
C GLY A 261 29.25 -30.47 0.12
N LYS A 262 28.86 -29.19 0.03
CA LYS A 262 28.36 -28.40 1.16
C LYS A 262 26.87 -28.62 1.36
N MET A 263 26.46 -28.84 2.61
CA MET A 263 25.07 -29.01 2.99
C MET A 263 24.29 -27.68 2.83
N VAL A 264 23.17 -27.74 2.12
CA VAL A 264 22.21 -26.65 1.89
C VAL A 264 20.90 -27.00 2.58
N GLN A 265 20.29 -26.01 3.24
CA GLN A 265 19.02 -26.14 3.95
C GLN A 265 18.04 -25.10 3.43
N ILE A 266 16.88 -25.54 2.94
CA ILE A 266 15.85 -24.66 2.37
C ILE A 266 14.54 -24.88 3.14
N PRO A 267 14.10 -23.92 3.97
CA PRO A 267 12.80 -24.01 4.64
C PRO A 267 11.66 -23.64 3.68
N SER A 268 10.46 -24.17 3.94
CA SER A 268 9.25 -23.74 3.24
C SER A 268 8.85 -22.32 3.65
N LYS A 269 8.40 -21.54 2.67
CA LYS A 269 7.83 -20.19 2.91
C LYS A 269 6.53 -20.27 3.70
N PHE A 270 5.70 -21.27 3.41
CA PHE A 270 4.40 -21.47 4.04
C PHE A 270 4.41 -22.64 5.01
N THR A 271 3.49 -22.62 5.97
CA THR A 271 3.33 -23.66 6.98
C THR A 271 2.20 -24.61 6.66
N VAL A 272 2.36 -25.84 7.12
CA VAL A 272 1.33 -26.87 7.14
C VAL A 272 0.73 -26.94 8.55
N ILE A 273 -0.59 -26.95 8.65
CA ILE A 273 -1.31 -27.11 9.92
C ILE A 273 -1.87 -28.53 9.96
N ILE A 274 -1.54 -29.23 11.04
CA ILE A 274 -2.09 -30.54 11.35
C ILE A 274 -2.97 -30.35 12.58
N ASP A 275 -4.28 -30.59 12.41
CA ASP A 275 -5.22 -30.57 13.51
C ASP A 275 -6.16 -31.77 13.43
N GLN A 276 -6.01 -32.70 14.38
CA GLN A 276 -6.85 -33.88 14.53
C GLN A 276 -8.26 -33.59 15.06
N SER A 277 -8.58 -32.35 15.42
CA SER A 277 -9.91 -31.92 15.90
C SER A 277 -10.23 -30.49 15.44
N PRO A 278 -10.40 -30.27 14.12
CA PRO A 278 -10.52 -28.93 13.54
C PRO A 278 -11.73 -28.18 14.11
N LEU A 279 -11.54 -26.87 14.33
CA LEU A 279 -12.57 -25.98 14.84
C LEU A 279 -13.76 -25.94 13.87
N GLN A 280 -14.95 -26.28 14.36
CA GLN A 280 -16.18 -26.20 13.56
C GLN A 280 -16.54 -24.73 13.29
N PRO A 281 -17.21 -24.43 12.15
CA PRO A 281 -17.74 -23.09 11.89
C PRO A 281 -18.57 -22.58 13.08
N PRO A 282 -18.52 -21.28 13.40
CA PRO A 282 -19.36 -20.68 14.42
C PRO A 282 -20.84 -20.92 14.12
N LYS A 283 -21.63 -21.24 15.14
CA LYS A 283 -23.08 -21.16 15.05
C LYS A 283 -23.50 -19.72 15.28
N ILE A 284 -24.27 -19.18 14.35
CA ILE A 284 -24.84 -17.83 14.38
C ILE A 284 -26.36 -17.94 14.57
N ASN A 285 -26.90 -17.35 15.63
CA ASN A 285 -28.34 -17.28 15.89
C ASN A 285 -28.79 -15.82 15.89
N LEU A 286 -29.78 -15.48 15.06
CA LEU A 286 -30.40 -14.15 15.09
C LEU A 286 -31.37 -14.06 16.28
N VAL A 287 -31.07 -13.20 17.25
CA VAL A 287 -31.80 -13.04 18.52
C VAL A 287 -32.98 -12.08 18.38
N THR A 288 -32.85 -11.07 17.52
CA THR A 288 -33.86 -10.01 17.37
C THR A 288 -35.17 -10.49 16.74
N ASN A 289 -35.22 -11.68 16.14
CA ASN A 289 -36.46 -12.29 15.65
C ASN A 289 -36.35 -13.83 15.55
N PRO A 290 -36.46 -14.57 16.67
CA PRO A 290 -36.15 -16.00 16.72
C PRO A 290 -37.24 -16.90 16.12
N GLU A 291 -38.45 -16.38 15.86
CA GLU A 291 -39.59 -17.18 15.36
C GLU A 291 -39.73 -17.20 13.84
N ILE A 292 -38.94 -16.39 13.11
CA ILE A 292 -38.98 -16.35 11.64
C ILE A 292 -37.64 -16.86 11.09
N GLN A 293 -37.56 -18.16 10.81
CA GLN A 293 -36.57 -18.67 9.86
C GLN A 293 -36.97 -18.21 8.45
N GLY A 294 -36.64 -16.96 8.11
CA GLY A 294 -37.13 -16.33 6.89
C GLY A 294 -37.15 -14.80 6.93
N ILE A 295 -35.96 -14.21 6.83
CA ILE A 295 -35.63 -13.05 5.99
C ILE A 295 -36.13 -11.64 6.36
N ASP A 296 -37.22 -11.38 7.10
CA ASP A 296 -37.68 -9.98 7.25
C ASP A 296 -37.51 -9.38 8.67
N ILE A 297 -36.53 -8.48 8.83
CA ILE A 297 -36.35 -7.70 10.06
C ILE A 297 -37.05 -6.34 9.87
N THR A 298 -38.23 -6.17 10.46
CA THR A 298 -39.00 -4.91 10.46
C THR A 298 -38.52 -3.90 11.51
N ASN A 299 -37.43 -4.19 12.22
CA ASN A 299 -36.96 -3.37 13.33
C ASN A 299 -35.43 -3.28 13.34
N SER A 300 -34.96 -2.06 13.19
CA SER A 300 -33.62 -1.62 12.83
C SER A 300 -32.60 -1.77 13.96
N SER A 301 -32.08 -2.99 14.18
CA SER A 301 -30.72 -3.29 14.69
C SER A 301 -30.60 -4.80 14.94
N PRO A 302 -30.06 -5.61 14.01
CA PRO A 302 -29.99 -7.05 14.23
C PRO A 302 -28.97 -7.40 15.34
N VAL A 303 -29.38 -8.34 16.20
CA VAL A 303 -28.55 -8.90 17.28
C VAL A 303 -28.31 -10.37 17.00
N PHE A 304 -27.05 -10.79 16.99
CA PHE A 304 -26.65 -12.18 16.74
C PHE A 304 -25.92 -12.76 17.94
N ASP A 305 -26.31 -13.97 18.36
CA ASP A 305 -25.54 -14.80 19.29
C ASP A 305 -24.59 -15.69 18.49
N LEU A 306 -23.33 -15.71 18.89
CA LEU A 306 -22.25 -16.50 18.33
C LEU A 306 -21.81 -17.57 19.34
N SER A 307 -21.67 -18.79 18.85
CA SER A 307 -21.14 -19.90 19.67
C SER A 307 -20.26 -20.82 18.83
N ILE A 308 -19.28 -21.45 19.45
CA ILE A 308 -18.43 -22.46 18.80
C ILE A 308 -18.67 -23.79 19.52
N ALA A 309 -18.99 -24.82 18.77
CA ALA A 309 -19.04 -26.17 19.32
C ALA A 309 -17.60 -26.72 19.41
N LYS A 310 -16.87 -26.44 20.49
CA LYS A 310 -15.72 -27.28 20.86
C LYS A 310 -16.25 -28.59 21.42
N ASN A 311 -15.72 -29.73 21.00
CA ASN A 311 -16.07 -31.03 21.60
C ASN A 311 -15.79 -30.97 23.12
N GLY A 312 -16.83 -30.70 23.92
CA GLY A 312 -16.83 -30.84 25.38
C GLY A 312 -16.62 -29.59 26.25
N SER A 313 -16.54 -28.35 25.72
CA SER A 313 -16.44 -27.14 26.56
C SER A 313 -17.42 -26.05 26.15
N THR A 314 -18.19 -25.54 27.11
CA THR A 314 -19.29 -24.58 26.96
C THR A 314 -18.91 -23.14 27.32
N SER A 315 -17.64 -22.83 27.59
CA SER A 315 -17.22 -21.47 27.94
C SER A 315 -17.10 -20.60 26.68
N THR A 316 -17.96 -19.58 26.57
CA THR A 316 -17.96 -18.58 25.49
C THR A 316 -16.99 -17.42 25.74
N LYS A 317 -16.44 -17.28 26.96
CA LYS A 317 -15.66 -16.11 27.39
C LYS A 317 -14.25 -15.99 26.79
N ASP A 318 -13.72 -17.09 26.25
CA ASP A 318 -12.38 -17.15 25.66
C ASP A 318 -12.41 -17.36 24.13
N ASN A 319 -13.61 -17.32 23.54
CA ASN A 319 -13.77 -17.54 22.10
C ASN A 319 -13.49 -16.23 21.35
N ILE A 320 -12.51 -16.29 20.47
CA ILE A 320 -12.08 -15.18 19.63
C ILE A 320 -12.74 -15.35 18.26
N PHE A 321 -13.33 -14.27 17.73
CA PHE A 321 -14.03 -14.26 16.45
C PHE A 321 -13.52 -13.11 15.57
N SER A 322 -13.70 -13.28 14.27
CA SER A 322 -13.62 -12.23 13.25
C SER A 322 -14.94 -12.26 12.47
N TYR A 323 -15.48 -11.09 12.16
CA TYR A 323 -16.73 -11.00 11.44
C TYR A 323 -16.74 -9.88 10.40
N LEU A 324 -17.55 -10.06 9.37
CA LEU A 324 -17.82 -9.04 8.37
C LEU A 324 -19.32 -9.01 8.09
N LEU A 325 -19.86 -7.82 7.87
CA LEU A 325 -21.24 -7.62 7.45
C LEU A 325 -21.24 -6.79 6.16
N ASP A 326 -21.76 -7.36 5.08
CA ASP A 326 -21.85 -6.70 3.78
C ASP A 326 -23.05 -7.22 2.96
N GLN A 327 -23.08 -6.94 1.65
CA GLN A 327 -24.14 -7.36 0.73
C GLN A 327 -23.68 -8.46 -0.24
N GLN A 328 -22.50 -9.05 -0.04
CA GLN A 328 -21.92 -10.12 -0.84
C GLN A 328 -22.12 -11.46 -0.12
N SER A 329 -22.38 -12.54 -0.87
CA SER A 329 -22.75 -13.83 -0.23
C SER A 329 -21.57 -14.65 0.29
N ASP A 330 -20.36 -14.35 -0.17
CA ASP A 330 -19.19 -15.21 -0.10
C ASP A 330 -17.94 -14.54 0.51
N THR A 331 -18.09 -13.35 1.10
CA THR A 331 -16.97 -12.65 1.71
C THR A 331 -16.37 -13.42 2.87
N ILE A 332 -15.04 -13.40 2.97
CA ILE A 332 -14.30 -14.05 4.06
C ILE A 332 -13.79 -12.95 5.01
N PRO A 333 -14.16 -12.96 6.30
CA PRO A 333 -13.66 -12.01 7.29
C PRO A 333 -12.12 -12.02 7.36
N ASP A 334 -11.51 -10.91 7.77
CA ASP A 334 -10.06 -10.81 7.91
C ASP A 334 -9.50 -11.65 9.08
N THR A 335 -8.18 -11.73 9.21
CA THR A 335 -7.52 -12.51 10.28
C THR A 335 -7.31 -11.72 11.57
N GLU A 336 -7.95 -10.56 11.71
CA GLU A 336 -7.85 -9.74 12.92
C GLU A 336 -8.92 -10.16 13.95
N VAL A 337 -8.57 -10.05 15.23
CA VAL A 337 -9.51 -10.32 16.32
C VAL A 337 -10.44 -9.13 16.48
N ASP A 338 -11.75 -9.34 16.35
CA ASP A 338 -12.73 -8.29 16.59
C ASP A 338 -12.99 -8.11 18.10
N PRO A 339 -12.59 -6.98 18.70
CA PRO A 339 -12.77 -6.73 20.14
C PRO A 339 -14.25 -6.49 20.52
N ARG A 340 -15.16 -6.46 19.54
CA ARG A 340 -16.58 -6.15 19.71
C ARG A 340 -17.43 -7.37 20.08
N VAL A 341 -16.89 -8.59 20.01
CA VAL A 341 -17.61 -9.83 20.37
C VAL A 341 -17.52 -10.12 21.87
N LEU A 342 -17.86 -9.13 22.70
CA LEU A 342 -17.95 -9.33 24.15
C LEU A 342 -19.19 -10.19 24.46
N ASP A 343 -19.01 -11.29 25.19
CA ASP A 343 -20.04 -12.26 25.57
C ASP A 343 -20.70 -13.04 24.40
N GLY A 344 -20.08 -13.05 23.21
CA GLY A 344 -20.60 -13.79 22.05
C GLY A 344 -21.75 -13.10 21.31
N GLN A 345 -21.98 -11.80 21.52
CA GLN A 345 -23.06 -11.07 20.84
C GLN A 345 -22.54 -10.03 19.84
N LEU A 346 -23.13 -10.00 18.64
CA LEU A 346 -22.93 -8.95 17.64
C LEU A 346 -24.17 -8.08 17.50
N ARG A 347 -23.97 -6.78 17.33
CA ARG A 347 -25.04 -5.78 17.16
C ARG A 347 -24.67 -4.81 16.05
N PHE A 348 -25.60 -4.60 15.13
CA PHE A 348 -25.44 -3.66 14.03
C PHE A 348 -26.54 -2.60 14.06
N TYR A 349 -26.20 -1.38 13.64
CA TYR A 349 -27.06 -0.19 13.66
C TYR A 349 -27.01 0.48 12.29
N GLU A 350 -28.05 1.25 11.93
CA GLU A 350 -28.12 2.03 10.67
C GLU A 350 -27.96 1.20 9.37
N LEU A 351 -28.36 -0.08 9.38
CA LEU A 351 -28.37 -0.87 8.15
C LEU A 351 -29.42 -0.33 7.18
N LYS A 352 -28.99 -0.03 5.95
CA LYS A 352 -29.90 0.29 4.85
C LYS A 352 -30.82 -0.90 4.58
N SER A 353 -32.01 -0.61 4.07
CA SER A 353 -32.89 -1.65 3.56
C SER A 353 -32.22 -2.43 2.43
N GLY A 354 -32.51 -3.72 2.36
CA GLY A 354 -31.89 -4.64 1.41
C GLY A 354 -31.38 -5.93 2.07
N MET A 355 -30.82 -6.81 1.24
CA MET A 355 -30.23 -8.07 1.67
C MET A 355 -28.84 -7.84 2.26
N TRP A 356 -28.55 -8.49 3.38
CA TRP A 356 -27.28 -8.45 4.08
C TRP A 356 -26.80 -9.86 4.40
N TRP A 357 -25.49 -10.02 4.47
CA TRP A 357 -24.81 -11.24 4.87
C TRP A 357 -23.88 -10.95 6.04
N LEU A 358 -24.04 -11.74 7.11
CA LEU A 358 -23.13 -11.79 8.24
C LEU A 358 -22.19 -13.00 8.09
N HIS A 359 -20.91 -12.71 7.99
CA HIS A 359 -19.82 -13.66 7.83
C HIS A 359 -19.07 -13.75 9.14
N VAL A 360 -18.91 -14.94 9.73
CA VAL A 360 -18.23 -15.10 11.02
C VAL A 360 -17.34 -16.32 10.98
N ARG A 361 -16.12 -16.16 11.47
CA ARG A 361 -15.18 -17.26 11.71
C ARG A 361 -14.58 -17.16 13.10
N ALA A 362 -14.16 -18.31 13.62
CA ALA A 362 -13.59 -18.41 14.95
C ALA A 362 -12.09 -18.66 14.89
N TYR A 363 -11.38 -18.16 15.88
CA TYR A 363 -9.94 -18.33 16.02
C TYR A 363 -9.62 -19.51 16.95
N ASP A 364 -8.72 -20.37 16.48
CA ASP A 364 -8.22 -21.53 17.19
C ASP A 364 -6.93 -21.20 17.97
N PRO A 365 -6.74 -21.75 19.19
CA PRO A 365 -5.49 -21.61 19.95
C PRO A 365 -4.21 -22.08 19.22
N LEU A 366 -4.33 -22.89 18.17
CA LEU A 366 -3.24 -23.27 17.25
C LEU A 366 -2.97 -22.20 16.18
N ASP A 367 -3.46 -20.97 16.38
CA ASP A 367 -3.16 -19.75 15.62
C ASP A 367 -3.80 -19.69 14.22
N TYR A 368 -4.91 -20.40 14.01
CA TYR A 368 -5.60 -20.46 12.71
C TYR A 368 -7.11 -20.16 12.83
N TRP A 369 -7.77 -19.89 11.70
CA TRP A 369 -9.19 -19.54 11.64
C TRP A 369 -10.03 -20.72 11.13
N SER A 370 -11.23 -20.94 11.70
CA SER A 370 -12.20 -21.89 11.17
C SER A 370 -12.68 -21.49 9.77
N GLU A 371 -13.35 -22.43 9.10
CA GLU A 371 -14.23 -22.10 7.98
C GLU A 371 -15.22 -20.98 8.36
N THR A 372 -15.59 -20.17 7.37
CA THR A 372 -16.50 -19.03 7.56
C THR A 372 -17.95 -19.51 7.56
N GLN A 373 -18.70 -19.16 8.61
CA GLN A 373 -20.14 -19.30 8.61
C GLN A 373 -20.78 -18.05 8.01
N HIS A 374 -21.70 -18.26 7.08
CA HIS A 374 -22.48 -17.21 6.43
C HIS A 374 -23.94 -17.27 6.90
N LEU A 375 -24.54 -16.11 7.20
CA LEU A 375 -25.95 -15.96 7.53
C LEU A 375 -26.54 -14.77 6.79
N SER A 376 -27.54 -14.99 5.94
CA SER A 376 -28.25 -13.92 5.24
C SER A 376 -29.50 -13.45 6.00
N PHE A 377 -29.85 -12.17 5.83
CA PHE A 377 -31.09 -11.57 6.33
C PHE A 377 -31.46 -10.33 5.51
N THR A 378 -32.74 -9.95 5.45
CA THR A 378 -33.20 -8.72 4.78
C THR A 378 -33.66 -7.69 5.81
N VAL A 379 -33.21 -6.45 5.60
CA VAL A 379 -33.70 -5.27 6.32
C VAL A 379 -34.80 -4.63 5.46
N LEU A 380 -36.02 -4.56 6.00
CA LEU A 380 -37.14 -3.98 5.27
C LEU A 380 -37.08 -2.44 5.30
N PRO A 381 -37.52 -1.75 4.22
CA PRO A 381 -37.63 -0.29 4.23
C PRO A 381 -38.70 0.20 5.22
N SER A 382 -38.41 1.26 5.97
CA SER A 382 -39.36 1.89 6.88
C SER A 382 -40.54 2.49 6.10
N ILE A 383 -41.74 1.95 6.27
CA ILE A 383 -42.98 2.50 5.70
C ILE A 383 -43.46 3.62 6.63
N ILE A 384 -42.92 4.83 6.49
CA ILE A 384 -43.37 6.00 7.27
C ILE A 384 -44.01 7.02 6.33
N ASP A 385 -45.20 7.48 6.71
CA ASP A 385 -45.90 8.60 6.08
C ASP A 385 -45.01 9.85 6.03
N LYS A 386 -45.09 10.58 4.93
CA LYS A 386 -44.38 11.84 4.70
C LYS A 386 -44.44 12.75 5.95
N PRO A 387 -43.30 13.18 6.51
CA PRO A 387 -43.29 14.00 7.72
C PRO A 387 -43.95 15.35 7.43
N SER A 388 -44.85 15.77 8.33
CA SER A 388 -45.55 17.04 8.18
C SER A 388 -44.58 18.21 8.42
N THR A 389 -44.81 19.32 7.70
CA THR A 389 -43.94 20.51 7.73
C THR A 389 -43.74 21.05 9.15
N ASN A 390 -44.77 21.03 10.00
CA ASN A 390 -44.67 21.46 11.40
C ASN A 390 -43.75 20.57 12.25
N VAL A 391 -43.62 19.28 11.97
CA VAL A 391 -42.68 18.39 12.69
C VAL A 391 -41.25 18.67 12.25
N LEU A 392 -41.03 18.96 10.97
CA LEU A 392 -39.73 19.32 10.42
C LEU A 392 -39.23 20.67 10.94
N GLU A 393 -40.08 21.70 10.90
CA GLU A 393 -39.77 23.02 11.44
C GLU A 393 -39.44 22.93 12.93
N TYR A 394 -40.20 22.11 13.67
CA TYR A 394 -39.97 21.94 15.09
C TYR A 394 -38.68 21.17 15.40
N LEU A 395 -38.36 20.12 14.62
CA LEU A 395 -37.07 19.44 14.72
C LEU A 395 -35.90 20.40 14.48
N ILE A 396 -36.01 21.27 13.48
CA ILE A 396 -34.99 22.29 13.17
C ILE A 396 -34.85 23.25 14.35
N GLU A 397 -35.96 23.79 14.87
CA GLU A 397 -35.96 24.72 16.02
C GLU A 397 -35.23 24.12 17.25
N LEU A 398 -35.43 22.82 17.52
CA LEU A 398 -34.84 22.16 18.69
C LEU A 398 -33.38 21.73 18.51
N SER A 399 -32.91 21.53 17.27
CA SER A 399 -31.61 20.93 16.99
C SER A 399 -30.60 21.87 16.33
N MET A 400 -31.07 22.99 15.78
CA MET A 400 -30.29 23.91 14.97
C MET A 400 -30.42 25.35 15.48
N SER A 401 -29.29 26.00 15.79
CA SER A 401 -29.27 27.43 16.11
C SER A 401 -29.63 28.26 14.87
N GLU A 402 -30.21 29.46 15.04
CA GLU A 402 -30.60 30.40 13.96
C GLU A 402 -29.46 30.86 13.01
N LEU A 403 -28.23 30.39 13.22
CA LEU A 403 -27.10 30.60 12.34
C LEU A 403 -27.26 29.73 11.08
N LYS A 404 -27.37 30.36 9.90
CA LYS A 404 -27.63 29.78 8.56
C LYS A 404 -26.69 28.65 8.09
N ALA A 405 -25.72 28.20 8.90
CA ALA A 405 -24.74 27.16 8.57
C ALA A 405 -24.75 25.94 9.53
N SER A 406 -25.72 25.83 10.45
CA SER A 406 -25.78 24.68 11.38
C SER A 406 -26.16 23.38 10.66
N LYS A 407 -25.38 22.32 10.89
CA LYS A 407 -25.68 20.95 10.46
C LYS A 407 -26.27 20.15 11.63
N LEU A 408 -27.24 19.28 11.35
CA LEU A 408 -27.89 18.42 12.34
C LEU A 408 -26.85 17.52 12.99
N LYS A 409 -26.90 17.37 14.31
CA LYS A 409 -26.03 16.44 15.04
C LYS A 409 -26.88 15.47 15.83
N LYS A 410 -26.78 14.18 15.49
CA LYS A 410 -27.42 13.08 16.23
C LYS A 410 -26.43 11.98 16.57
N TRP A 411 -26.84 11.06 17.44
CA TRP A 411 -26.10 9.83 17.68
C TRP A 411 -26.21 8.90 16.48
N THR A 412 -25.11 8.22 16.14
CA THR A 412 -25.02 7.18 15.08
C THR A 412 -24.33 5.93 15.61
N SER A 413 -24.33 5.78 16.93
CA SER A 413 -23.70 4.70 17.68
C SER A 413 -24.54 4.42 18.93
N GLU A 414 -24.37 3.25 19.53
CA GLU A 414 -25.04 2.91 20.79
C GLU A 414 -24.88 4.01 21.85
N ILE A 415 -25.99 4.35 22.50
CA ILE A 415 -26.01 5.29 23.62
C ILE A 415 -25.89 4.50 24.92
N ARG A 416 -24.71 4.58 25.55
CA ARG A 416 -24.40 3.94 26.83
C ARG A 416 -24.54 4.96 27.96
N LEU A 417 -25.73 4.95 28.57
CA LEU A 417 -26.13 5.89 29.61
C LEU A 417 -25.70 5.39 31.00
N GLN A 418 -25.07 6.25 31.80
CA GLN A 418 -24.82 5.99 33.21
C GLN A 418 -25.29 7.15 34.10
N PRO A 419 -26.16 6.88 35.09
CA PRO A 419 -26.46 7.83 36.15
C PRO A 419 -25.38 7.84 37.24
N TYR A 420 -25.09 9.03 37.78
CA TYR A 420 -24.14 9.28 38.88
C TYR A 420 -24.75 10.19 39.94
N GLY A 421 -24.30 10.02 41.20
CA GLY A 421 -24.64 10.91 42.30
C GLY A 421 -25.80 10.46 43.16
N PHE A 422 -26.51 11.43 43.76
CA PHE A 422 -27.57 11.23 44.73
C PHE A 422 -28.93 11.06 44.03
N LEU A 423 -29.16 9.89 43.44
CA LEU A 423 -30.45 9.53 42.86
C LEU A 423 -31.40 8.97 43.92
N THR A 424 -32.66 9.40 43.88
CA THR A 424 -33.73 8.69 44.58
C THR A 424 -34.25 7.52 43.73
N ASN A 425 -34.95 6.56 44.34
CA ASN A 425 -35.62 5.48 43.60
C ASN A 425 -36.60 6.02 42.56
N ARG A 426 -37.23 7.18 42.83
CA ARG A 426 -38.14 7.82 41.88
C ARG A 426 -37.41 8.42 40.69
N ASP A 427 -36.26 9.07 40.92
CA ASP A 427 -35.44 9.61 39.82
C ASP A 427 -34.96 8.48 38.89
N LEU A 428 -34.53 7.35 39.46
CA LEU A 428 -34.15 6.16 38.69
C LEU A 428 -35.33 5.58 37.89
N SER A 429 -36.52 5.47 38.50
CA SER A 429 -37.73 5.01 37.81
C SER A 429 -38.08 5.92 36.63
N VAL A 430 -38.04 7.24 36.83
CA VAL A 430 -38.34 8.21 35.77
C VAL A 430 -37.30 8.15 34.66
N LEU A 431 -36.02 7.98 34.99
CA LEU A 431 -34.96 7.80 34.01
C LEU A 431 -35.19 6.54 33.17
N LEU A 432 -35.48 5.40 33.81
CA LEU A 432 -35.80 4.13 33.14
C LEU A 432 -37.02 4.27 32.22
N ASP A 433 -38.12 4.83 32.72
CA ASP A 433 -39.33 5.08 31.93
C ASP A 433 -39.05 5.98 30.72
N THR A 434 -38.23 7.01 30.91
CA THR A 434 -37.83 7.92 29.84
C THR A 434 -37.04 7.17 28.78
N THR A 435 -36.02 6.39 29.17
CA THR A 435 -35.22 5.61 28.23
C THR A 435 -36.06 4.58 27.47
N ALA A 436 -37.03 3.92 28.14
CA ALA A 436 -37.93 2.97 27.50
C ALA A 436 -38.83 3.64 26.45
N VAL A 437 -39.41 4.81 26.77
CA VAL A 437 -40.20 5.58 25.82
C VAL A 437 -39.34 6.02 24.63
N LEU A 438 -38.14 6.54 24.85
CA LEU A 438 -37.24 6.97 23.78
C LEU A 438 -36.85 5.80 22.88
N ASN A 439 -36.47 4.66 23.45
CA ASN A 439 -36.14 3.44 22.71
C ASN A 439 -37.30 2.94 21.83
N GLY A 440 -38.54 3.09 22.30
CA GLY A 440 -39.74 2.78 21.49
C GLY A 440 -40.07 3.81 20.40
N LEU A 441 -39.33 4.92 20.33
CA LEU A 441 -39.48 5.95 19.30
C LEU A 441 -38.30 5.98 18.31
N MET A 442 -37.14 5.42 18.67
CA MET A 442 -35.92 5.52 17.87
C MET A 442 -35.69 4.24 17.07
N GLU A 443 -35.64 4.37 15.75
CA GLU A 443 -35.37 3.24 14.84
C GLU A 443 -33.87 2.97 14.73
N THR A 444 -33.07 4.01 14.49
CA THR A 444 -31.65 3.86 14.11
C THR A 444 -30.68 3.74 15.29
N THR A 445 -31.13 3.96 16.53
CA THR A 445 -30.28 4.01 17.72
C THR A 445 -31.05 3.60 18.98
N GLN A 446 -30.35 3.05 19.98
CA GLN A 446 -30.93 2.61 21.24
C GLN A 446 -30.10 3.10 22.44
N ILE A 447 -30.78 3.35 23.56
CA ILE A 447 -30.19 3.72 24.85
C ILE A 447 -30.13 2.49 25.74
N ARG A 448 -28.93 2.18 26.22
CA ARG A 448 -28.68 1.15 27.23
C ARG A 448 -28.12 1.80 28.49
N ILE A 449 -28.68 1.46 29.64
CA ILE A 449 -28.09 1.84 30.92
C ILE A 449 -26.98 0.84 31.27
N THR A 450 -25.76 1.33 31.48
CA THR A 450 -24.59 0.50 31.77
C THR A 450 -23.58 1.20 32.67
N LYS A 451 -22.70 0.42 33.32
CA LYS A 451 -21.52 0.93 34.05
C LYS A 451 -20.25 0.87 33.20
N ASP A 452 -20.29 0.15 32.09
CA ASP A 452 -19.12 -0.12 31.26
C ASP A 452 -19.02 0.90 30.12
N ASN A 453 -17.92 1.65 30.11
CA ASN A 453 -17.56 2.64 29.09
C ASN A 453 -18.71 3.59 28.64
N PRO A 454 -19.31 4.37 29.56
CA PRO A 454 -20.45 5.23 29.25
C PRO A 454 -20.06 6.43 28.39
N ASN A 455 -20.84 6.68 27.34
CA ASN A 455 -20.73 7.87 26.48
C ASN A 455 -21.85 8.90 26.76
N PHE A 456 -22.90 8.55 27.51
CA PHE A 456 -23.92 9.47 27.99
C PHE A 456 -23.93 9.45 29.53
N LYS A 457 -23.51 10.55 30.16
CA LYS A 457 -23.39 10.62 31.62
C LYS A 457 -24.43 11.56 32.21
N VAL A 458 -25.20 11.10 33.19
CA VAL A 458 -26.24 11.89 33.87
C VAL A 458 -25.89 12.05 35.34
N TYR A 459 -25.67 13.27 35.81
CA TYR A 459 -25.17 13.59 37.14
C TYR A 459 -26.27 14.23 38.00
N PHE A 460 -26.48 13.69 39.19
CA PHE A 460 -27.44 14.17 40.19
C PHE A 460 -26.70 14.64 41.46
N TYR A 461 -26.35 15.92 41.53
CA TYR A 461 -25.57 16.47 42.65
C TYR A 461 -26.09 17.85 43.07
N PRO A 462 -25.72 18.35 44.26
CA PRO A 462 -25.89 19.75 44.61
C PRO A 462 -25.17 20.65 43.59
N SER A 463 -25.74 21.83 43.32
CA SER A 463 -25.23 22.78 42.31
C SER A 463 -23.76 23.18 42.50
N VAL A 464 -23.27 23.25 43.74
CA VAL A 464 -21.85 23.52 44.03
C VAL A 464 -20.92 22.42 43.52
N MET A 465 -21.35 21.16 43.60
CA MET A 465 -20.59 20.01 43.09
C MET A 465 -20.70 19.92 41.57
N LEU A 466 -21.88 20.25 41.01
CA LEU A 466 -22.06 20.32 39.56
C LEU A 466 -21.15 21.39 38.94
N ARG A 467 -21.02 22.57 39.57
CA ARG A 467 -20.08 23.62 39.16
C ARG A 467 -18.62 23.16 39.22
N ALA A 468 -18.26 22.37 40.22
CA ALA A 468 -16.92 21.81 40.34
C ALA A 468 -16.62 20.78 39.24
N ALA A 469 -17.65 20.01 38.81
CA ALA A 469 -17.53 19.01 37.76
C ALA A 469 -17.64 19.57 36.33
N GLU A 470 -18.28 20.74 36.16
CA GLU A 470 -18.47 21.42 34.89
C GLU A 470 -18.42 22.94 35.10
N PRO A 471 -17.31 23.61 34.76
CA PRO A 471 -17.11 25.04 35.01
C PRO A 471 -18.18 25.95 34.38
N ASP A 472 -18.76 25.52 33.26
CA ASP A 472 -19.81 26.26 32.53
C ASP A 472 -21.19 26.15 33.17
N TYR A 473 -21.37 25.23 34.13
CA TYR A 473 -22.61 25.11 34.89
C TYR A 473 -22.87 26.38 35.69
N ARG A 474 -24.04 26.99 35.53
CA ARG A 474 -24.44 28.15 36.36
C ARG A 474 -25.06 27.65 37.64
N ILE A 475 -24.54 28.10 38.78
CA ILE A 475 -25.04 27.68 40.09
C ILE A 475 -26.53 27.95 40.22
N GLU A 476 -27.12 28.96 39.59
CA GLU A 476 -28.57 29.25 39.67
C GLU A 476 -29.43 28.39 38.73
N ALA A 477 -28.83 27.69 37.75
CA ALA A 477 -29.57 26.89 36.79
C ALA A 477 -29.96 25.52 37.38
N PRO A 478 -31.19 25.02 37.17
CA PRO A 478 -31.63 23.74 37.73
C PRO A 478 -31.04 22.53 36.99
N SER A 479 -30.56 22.71 35.76
CA SER A 479 -29.90 21.69 34.95
C SER A 479 -28.94 22.29 33.94
N PHE A 480 -28.16 21.42 33.30
CA PHE A 480 -27.28 21.76 32.18
C PHE A 480 -27.07 20.54 31.29
N VAL A 481 -27.02 20.76 29.98
CA VAL A 481 -26.79 19.71 28.98
C VAL A 481 -25.64 20.15 28.09
N SER A 482 -24.68 19.27 27.88
CA SER A 482 -23.57 19.47 26.95
C SER A 482 -23.41 18.24 26.10
N ASN A 483 -23.54 18.41 24.79
CA ASN A 483 -23.23 17.39 23.81
C ASN A 483 -21.86 17.70 23.22
N GLN A 484 -20.95 16.74 23.27
CA GLN A 484 -19.62 16.84 22.68
C GLN A 484 -19.68 16.28 21.26
N PRO A 485 -19.61 17.15 20.24
CA PRO A 485 -19.64 16.70 18.87
C PRO A 485 -18.31 16.08 18.46
N LYS A 486 -18.35 15.08 17.58
CA LYS A 486 -17.22 14.61 16.79
C LYS A 486 -17.64 14.68 15.33
N ARG A 487 -17.08 15.65 14.59
CA ARG A 487 -17.59 16.05 13.26
C ARG A 487 -19.09 16.39 13.35
N ASN A 488 -19.93 15.73 12.54
CA ASN A 488 -21.38 15.94 12.50
C ASN A 488 -22.15 15.05 13.48
N GLN A 489 -21.50 14.21 14.29
CA GLN A 489 -22.16 13.26 15.18
C GLN A 489 -21.99 13.64 16.66
N ILE A 490 -22.88 13.16 17.51
CA ILE A 490 -22.70 13.25 18.97
C ILE A 490 -21.82 12.08 19.41
N ALA A 491 -20.66 12.38 20.00
CA ALA A 491 -19.76 11.35 20.53
C ALA A 491 -19.98 11.08 22.01
N SER A 492 -20.33 12.12 22.78
CA SER A 492 -20.74 11.97 24.16
C SER A 492 -21.73 13.05 24.58
N SER A 493 -22.56 12.75 25.59
CA SER A 493 -23.45 13.73 26.21
C SER A 493 -23.26 13.74 27.72
N LYS A 494 -23.33 14.93 28.31
CA LYS A 494 -23.29 15.17 29.74
C LYS A 494 -24.54 15.93 30.15
N VAL A 495 -25.30 15.37 31.07
CA VAL A 495 -26.47 15.99 31.69
C VAL A 495 -26.21 16.18 33.17
N LEU A 496 -26.46 17.38 33.68
CA LEU A 496 -26.31 17.76 35.08
C LEU A 496 -27.68 18.19 35.59
N ILE A 497 -28.14 17.62 36.70
CA ILE A 497 -29.44 17.94 37.33
C ILE A 497 -29.18 18.22 38.81
N ASP A 498 -29.62 19.40 39.27
CA ASP A 498 -29.55 19.76 40.69
C ASP A 498 -30.54 18.90 41.49
N SER A 499 -30.03 18.06 42.37
CA SER A 499 -30.85 17.13 43.16
C SER A 499 -31.45 17.72 44.44
N PHE A 500 -31.06 18.94 44.84
CA PHE A 500 -31.39 19.51 46.16
C PHE A 500 -32.32 20.72 46.10
N ARG A 501 -32.13 21.62 45.13
CA ARG A 501 -32.97 22.83 45.01
C ARG A 501 -34.25 22.62 44.18
N THR A 502 -34.39 21.44 43.60
CA THR A 502 -35.56 21.03 42.82
C THR A 502 -36.44 20.10 43.65
N ASN A 503 -37.75 20.29 43.59
CA ASN A 503 -38.69 19.30 44.15
C ASN A 503 -38.82 18.08 43.22
N GLN A 504 -39.48 17.01 43.66
CA GLN A 504 -39.58 15.77 42.87
C GLN A 504 -40.25 15.98 41.50
N THR A 505 -41.32 16.77 41.43
CA THR A 505 -42.00 17.07 40.15
C THR A 505 -41.07 17.82 39.20
N GLN A 506 -40.26 18.74 39.73
CA GLN A 506 -39.22 19.43 38.97
C GLN A 506 -38.14 18.48 38.47
N ARG A 507 -37.67 17.54 39.28
CA ARG A 507 -36.72 16.52 38.83
C ARG A 507 -37.31 15.59 37.78
N ASP A 508 -38.55 15.13 37.96
CA ASP A 508 -39.24 14.26 37.00
C ASP A 508 -39.25 14.92 35.60
N TYR A 509 -39.56 16.22 35.55
CA TYR A 509 -39.49 17.03 34.33
C TYR A 509 -38.07 17.17 33.80
N LEU A 510 -37.10 17.56 34.65
CA LEU A 510 -35.72 17.82 34.22
C LEU A 510 -35.05 16.55 33.67
N ILE A 511 -35.31 15.38 34.25
CA ILE A 511 -34.82 14.10 33.75
C ILE A 511 -35.34 13.88 32.32
N ARG A 512 -36.65 14.00 32.12
CA ARG A 512 -37.27 13.79 30.81
C ARG A 512 -36.78 14.80 29.77
N LYS A 513 -36.72 16.08 30.12
CA LYS A 513 -36.22 17.14 29.24
C LYS A 513 -34.75 16.90 28.90
N CYS A 514 -33.88 16.89 29.91
CA CYS A 514 -32.43 16.94 29.70
C CYS A 514 -31.88 15.66 29.07
N VAL A 515 -32.44 14.48 29.40
CA VAL A 515 -32.05 13.22 28.74
C VAL A 515 -32.44 13.26 27.26
N THR A 516 -33.60 13.81 26.93
CA THR A 516 -34.03 13.95 25.53
C THR A 516 -33.21 15.02 24.80
N GLN A 517 -32.84 16.13 25.44
CA GLN A 517 -31.92 17.13 24.88
C GLN A 517 -30.53 16.54 24.58
N GLY A 518 -30.07 15.60 25.42
CA GLY A 518 -28.84 14.84 25.20
C GLY A 518 -28.83 13.98 23.93
N LEU A 519 -29.99 13.78 23.28
CA LEU A 519 -30.10 13.11 21.98
C LEU A 519 -29.81 14.03 20.78
N GLY A 520 -29.57 15.32 21.00
CA GLY A 520 -29.32 16.30 19.92
C GLY A 520 -30.39 17.38 19.77
N LEU A 521 -31.43 17.35 20.60
CA LEU A 521 -32.51 18.36 20.66
C LEU A 521 -32.17 19.43 21.72
N THR A 522 -31.04 20.12 21.59
CA THR A 522 -30.43 20.91 22.67
C THR A 522 -31.06 22.27 22.92
N LEU A 523 -31.91 22.77 22.02
CA LEU A 523 -32.51 24.10 22.12
C LEU A 523 -33.90 24.05 22.77
N ASP A 524 -34.29 25.18 23.34
CA ASP A 524 -35.63 25.39 23.88
C ASP A 524 -36.48 26.15 22.85
N SER A 525 -37.77 25.83 22.79
CA SER A 525 -38.72 26.39 21.84
C SER A 525 -39.63 27.44 22.45
N ASN A 526 -40.01 28.46 21.67
CA ASN A 526 -41.08 29.40 22.03
C ASN A 526 -42.42 29.12 21.34
N SER A 527 -42.43 28.17 20.40
CA SER A 527 -43.53 27.94 19.47
C SER A 527 -44.60 26.99 20.02
N TYR A 528 -44.23 26.06 20.90
CA TYR A 528 -45.09 24.96 21.33
C TYR A 528 -45.21 24.86 22.87
N PRO A 529 -46.21 25.52 23.49
CA PRO A 529 -46.39 25.51 24.94
C PRO A 529 -46.55 24.10 25.52
N ASP A 530 -47.25 23.20 24.84
CA ASP A 530 -47.49 21.84 25.35
C ASP A 530 -46.25 20.92 25.26
N SER A 531 -45.14 21.40 24.69
CA SER A 531 -43.89 20.65 24.60
C SER A 531 -43.08 20.71 25.89
N ILE A 532 -42.38 19.62 26.18
CA ILE A 532 -41.37 19.58 27.23
C ILE A 532 -40.19 20.54 26.99
N PHE A 533 -39.92 20.93 25.74
CA PHE A 533 -38.85 21.85 25.35
C PHE A 533 -39.27 23.32 25.37
N TYR A 534 -40.50 23.62 25.79
CA TYR A 534 -40.97 25.01 25.88
C TYR A 534 -40.07 25.82 26.83
N GLN A 535 -39.63 27.00 26.39
CA GLN A 535 -38.64 27.82 27.09
C GLN A 535 -39.09 28.22 28.51
N ARG A 536 -40.41 28.38 28.71
CA ARG A 536 -40.98 28.73 30.01
C ARG A 536 -41.58 27.50 30.66
N TRP A 537 -41.24 27.25 31.92
CA TRP A 537 -41.94 26.24 32.71
C TRP A 537 -43.43 26.61 32.78
N ASN A 538 -44.29 25.71 32.30
CA ASN A 538 -45.76 25.85 32.34
C ASN A 538 -46.47 24.63 32.94
N GLY A 539 -45.73 23.70 33.54
CA GLY A 539 -46.29 22.50 34.20
C GLY A 539 -46.32 21.24 33.32
N VAL A 540 -45.85 21.29 32.07
CA VAL A 540 -45.65 20.09 31.24
C VAL A 540 -44.58 19.20 31.87
N THR A 541 -44.89 17.91 32.05
CA THR A 541 -43.99 16.93 32.69
C THR A 541 -43.78 15.65 31.87
N ARG A 542 -44.34 15.58 30.65
CA ARG A 542 -44.27 14.43 29.76
C ARG A 542 -44.02 14.88 28.32
N LEU A 543 -43.46 13.99 27.51
CA LEU A 543 -43.33 14.19 26.06
C LEU A 543 -44.73 14.29 25.43
N SER A 544 -44.99 15.39 24.75
CA SER A 544 -46.21 15.61 23.97
C SER A 544 -46.25 14.71 22.72
N PRO A 545 -47.41 14.55 22.05
CA PRO A 545 -47.47 13.86 20.77
C PRO A 545 -46.53 14.45 19.71
N LEU A 546 -46.30 15.76 19.74
CA LEU A 546 -45.40 16.45 18.83
C LEU A 546 -43.93 16.13 19.14
N ASP A 547 -43.53 16.14 20.42
CA ASP A 547 -42.17 15.77 20.84
C ASP A 547 -41.82 14.35 20.38
N LYS A 548 -42.77 13.42 20.52
CA LYS A 548 -42.59 12.02 20.10
C LYS A 548 -42.43 11.89 18.59
N GLN A 549 -43.16 12.68 17.80
CA GLN A 549 -43.02 12.71 16.34
C GLN A 549 -41.66 13.25 15.92
N VAL A 550 -41.17 14.30 16.57
CA VAL A 550 -39.82 14.84 16.31
C VAL A 550 -38.73 13.82 16.66
N ILE A 551 -38.83 13.13 17.79
CA ILE A 551 -37.84 12.11 18.18
C ILE A 551 -37.85 10.94 17.19
N ARG A 552 -39.04 10.48 16.78
CA ARG A 552 -39.19 9.46 15.73
C ARG A 552 -38.52 9.89 14.44
N LEU A 553 -38.78 11.12 14.01
CA LEU A 553 -38.20 11.65 12.79
C LEU A 553 -36.68 11.82 12.90
N LEU A 554 -36.17 12.35 14.01
CA LEU A 554 -34.73 12.51 14.25
C LEU A 554 -33.96 11.18 14.12
N TYR A 555 -34.56 10.09 14.60
CA TYR A 555 -33.94 8.76 14.61
C TYR A 555 -34.53 7.79 13.59
N SER A 556 -35.25 8.28 12.58
CA SER A 556 -35.57 7.50 11.39
C SER A 556 -34.36 7.37 10.46
N ASP A 557 -34.49 6.50 9.46
CA ASP A 557 -33.55 6.36 8.36
C ASP A 557 -33.53 7.58 7.41
N GLN A 558 -34.64 8.33 7.34
CA GLN A 558 -34.78 9.54 6.50
C GLN A 558 -33.92 10.71 7.00
N VAL A 559 -33.57 10.76 8.29
CA VAL A 559 -32.82 11.87 8.88
C VAL A 559 -31.39 11.45 9.21
N LEU A 560 -30.46 11.95 8.41
CA LEU A 560 -29.03 11.67 8.56
C LEU A 560 -28.31 12.75 9.36
N SER A 561 -27.29 12.31 10.11
CA SER A 561 -26.38 13.23 10.80
C SER A 561 -25.64 14.10 9.79
N GLY A 562 -25.61 15.41 9.98
CA GLY A 562 -25.02 16.38 9.06
C GLY A 562 -25.98 17.06 8.09
N MET A 563 -27.28 16.69 8.06
CA MET A 563 -28.28 17.36 7.23
C MET A 563 -28.43 18.85 7.58
N THR A 564 -28.71 19.67 6.56
CA THR A 564 -29.03 21.10 6.74
C THR A 564 -30.54 21.29 6.97
N ALA A 565 -30.94 22.44 7.52
CA ALA A 565 -32.36 22.78 7.70
C ALA A 565 -33.14 22.67 6.38
N GLN A 566 -32.53 23.08 5.26
CA GLN A 566 -33.13 22.98 3.94
C GLN A 566 -33.38 21.52 3.53
N LYS A 567 -32.39 20.64 3.66
CA LYS A 567 -32.55 19.21 3.35
C LYS A 567 -33.60 18.52 4.22
N LEU A 568 -33.74 18.95 5.47
CA LEU A 568 -34.81 18.47 6.35
C LEU A 568 -36.18 18.91 5.82
N LEU A 569 -36.36 20.19 5.48
CA LEU A 569 -37.64 20.70 4.94
C LEU A 569 -38.02 20.05 3.60
N GLU A 570 -37.05 19.67 2.78
CA GLU A 570 -37.25 18.95 1.51
C GLU A 570 -37.92 17.59 1.70
N LEU A 571 -37.72 16.91 2.85
CA LEU A 571 -38.46 15.68 3.21
C LEU A 571 -39.99 15.90 3.24
N GLY A 572 -40.44 17.15 3.40
CA GLY A 572 -41.84 17.58 3.42
C GLY A 572 -42.42 18.05 2.07
N THR A 573 -41.64 18.11 0.98
CA THR A 573 -42.09 18.63 -0.34
C THR A 573 -41.90 17.59 -1.47
N ASN A 574 -42.88 17.42 -2.37
CA ASN A 574 -43.03 16.30 -3.35
C ASN A 574 -41.77 16.04 -4.23
N GLN A 575 -41.43 14.80 -4.68
CA GLN A 575 -42.25 13.74 -5.30
C GLN A 575 -41.76 12.32 -4.97
N GLN A 576 -42.67 11.42 -4.57
CA GLN A 576 -42.60 10.01 -4.96
C GLN A 576 -43.99 9.55 -5.38
N LYS A 577 -44.08 8.98 -6.59
CA LYS A 577 -45.19 8.12 -6.99
C LYS A 577 -45.37 7.06 -5.88
N LYS A 578 -46.59 6.91 -5.38
CA LYS A 578 -46.98 5.73 -4.59
C LYS A 578 -46.55 4.47 -5.36
N PRO A 579 -45.77 3.55 -4.78
CA PRO A 579 -45.70 2.21 -5.33
C PRO A 579 -47.09 1.59 -5.18
N ASN A 580 -47.67 1.18 -6.30
CA ASN A 580 -48.88 0.40 -6.27
C ASN A 580 -48.51 -1.01 -5.81
N LEU A 581 -49.24 -1.57 -4.85
CA LEU A 581 -48.94 -2.84 -4.18
C LEU A 581 -49.04 -4.09 -5.10
N ASN A 582 -49.17 -3.87 -6.42
CA ASN A 582 -49.35 -4.90 -7.45
C ASN A 582 -48.12 -5.09 -8.37
N GLU A 583 -47.04 -4.30 -8.23
CA GLU A 583 -45.84 -4.45 -9.08
C GLU A 583 -44.74 -5.37 -8.48
N LEU A 584 -44.96 -5.96 -7.30
CA LEU A 584 -44.03 -6.93 -6.69
C LEU A 584 -44.22 -8.38 -7.19
N VAL A 585 -44.93 -8.60 -8.30
CA VAL A 585 -45.24 -9.96 -8.80
C VAL A 585 -44.67 -10.26 -10.20
N GLU A 586 -44.09 -9.32 -10.93
CA GLU A 586 -43.59 -9.61 -12.29
C GLU A 586 -42.18 -9.09 -12.55
N LEU A 587 -41.17 -9.75 -11.97
CA LEU A 587 -39.79 -9.74 -12.47
C LEU A 587 -39.21 -11.16 -12.43
N THR A 588 -39.89 -12.07 -13.13
CA THR A 588 -39.23 -13.17 -13.84
C THR A 588 -39.56 -13.01 -15.31
N ASN A 589 -38.51 -12.81 -16.12
CA ASN A 589 -38.42 -12.95 -17.58
C ASN A 589 -38.25 -11.64 -18.38
N GLY A 590 -37.07 -11.53 -19.01
CA GLY A 590 -37.01 -11.25 -20.46
C GLY A 590 -36.43 -9.91 -20.91
N ASP A 591 -35.13 -9.92 -21.25
CA ASP A 591 -34.48 -9.41 -22.46
C ASP A 591 -34.85 -8.03 -23.09
N ASN A 592 -33.78 -7.23 -23.20
CA ASN A 592 -33.25 -6.53 -24.37
C ASN A 592 -33.80 -5.16 -24.88
N THR A 593 -32.80 -4.27 -25.05
CA THR A 593 -32.52 -3.28 -26.12
C THR A 593 -32.98 -1.81 -26.01
N ILE A 594 -31.96 -0.92 -25.80
CA ILE A 594 -31.49 0.24 -26.61
C ILE A 594 -32.59 1.22 -27.11
N GLU A 595 -32.60 2.55 -26.87
CA GLU A 595 -31.63 3.58 -27.30
C GLU A 595 -32.00 4.97 -26.72
N GLU A 596 -31.04 5.89 -26.85
CA GLU A 596 -30.82 7.20 -26.20
C GLU A 596 -31.82 8.34 -26.51
N ALA A 597 -32.01 9.27 -25.56
CA ALA A 597 -31.61 10.69 -25.68
C ALA A 597 -32.13 11.57 -24.51
N ASN A 598 -31.21 11.89 -23.58
CA ASN A 598 -31.02 13.13 -22.83
C ASN A 598 -32.18 14.12 -22.63
N ILE A 599 -32.54 14.39 -21.35
CA ILE A 599 -31.98 15.51 -20.56
C ILE A 599 -31.91 15.08 -19.07
N LEU A 600 -30.71 14.74 -18.60
CA LEU A 600 -30.37 14.45 -17.21
C LEU A 600 -29.89 15.74 -16.51
N GLN A 601 -30.46 16.07 -15.35
CA GLN A 601 -29.71 16.75 -14.29
C GLN A 601 -29.19 15.65 -13.37
N SER A 602 -27.91 15.33 -13.47
CA SER A 602 -27.25 14.28 -12.69
C SER A 602 -27.21 14.65 -11.20
N GLU A 603 -27.63 13.72 -10.35
CA GLU A 603 -27.26 13.71 -8.93
C GLU A 603 -25.73 13.55 -8.86
N THR A 604 -25.02 14.54 -8.34
CA THR A 604 -23.55 14.50 -8.24
C THR A 604 -23.13 13.47 -7.20
N LEU A 605 -22.47 12.38 -7.65
CA LEU A 605 -21.84 11.39 -6.77
C LEU A 605 -20.78 12.08 -5.88
N THR A 606 -20.81 11.83 -4.58
CA THR A 606 -19.82 12.41 -3.66
C THR A 606 -18.47 11.73 -3.86
N GLY A 607 -17.50 12.49 -4.38
CA GLY A 607 -16.19 11.97 -4.77
C GLY A 607 -15.96 11.93 -6.28
N ASP A 608 -17.01 12.12 -7.09
CA ASP A 608 -16.93 12.26 -8.55
C ASP A 608 -16.59 13.73 -8.87
N ILE A 609 -15.30 13.99 -9.00
CA ILE A 609 -14.73 15.33 -9.18
C ILE A 609 -14.83 15.76 -10.63
N ASN A 610 -14.62 14.84 -11.57
CA ASN A 610 -14.68 15.13 -13.00
C ASN A 610 -16.12 15.12 -13.57
N LYS A 611 -17.11 14.66 -12.78
CA LYS A 611 -18.54 14.56 -13.08
C LYS A 611 -18.85 13.57 -14.20
N ASP A 612 -18.08 12.49 -14.30
CA ASP A 612 -18.30 11.44 -15.29
C ASP A 612 -19.35 10.40 -14.86
N GLY A 613 -19.88 10.51 -13.64
CA GLY A 613 -20.87 9.59 -13.09
C GLY A 613 -20.26 8.38 -12.41
N THR A 614 -18.94 8.34 -12.20
CA THR A 614 -18.22 7.33 -11.43
C THR A 614 -17.29 7.99 -10.40
N VAL A 615 -16.85 7.22 -9.40
CA VAL A 615 -15.77 7.66 -8.50
C VAL A 615 -14.61 6.70 -8.68
N ASP A 616 -13.51 7.19 -9.25
CA ASP A 616 -12.39 6.36 -9.66
C ASP A 616 -11.01 6.98 -9.39
N VAL A 617 -9.96 6.41 -10.01
CA VAL A 617 -8.57 6.86 -9.83
C VAL A 617 -8.34 8.30 -10.31
N PHE A 618 -9.08 8.77 -11.32
CA PHE A 618 -8.93 10.12 -11.87
C PHE A 618 -9.40 11.18 -10.88
N ASP A 619 -10.49 10.91 -10.16
CA ASP A 619 -10.98 11.81 -9.11
C ASP A 619 -9.97 12.00 -7.99
N LEU A 620 -9.29 10.91 -7.61
CA LEU A 620 -8.24 10.93 -6.62
C LEU A 620 -7.02 11.73 -7.09
N VAL A 621 -6.64 11.60 -8.37
CA VAL A 621 -5.54 12.36 -8.98
C VAL A 621 -5.87 13.84 -9.05
N ILE A 622 -7.08 14.21 -9.47
CA ILE A 622 -7.52 15.62 -9.54
C ILE A 622 -7.52 16.25 -8.15
N THR A 623 -7.96 15.49 -7.15
CA THR A 623 -7.96 15.91 -5.74
C THR A 623 -6.53 16.11 -5.23
N ALA A 624 -5.62 15.17 -5.50
CA ALA A 624 -4.22 15.27 -5.08
C ALA A 624 -3.45 16.39 -5.81
N ALA A 625 -3.76 16.62 -7.08
CA ALA A 625 -3.22 17.72 -7.89
C ALA A 625 -3.62 19.11 -7.34
N SER A 626 -4.74 19.19 -6.62
CA SER A 626 -5.23 20.41 -5.99
C SER A 626 -4.96 20.51 -4.48
N PHE A 627 -4.20 19.56 -3.92
CA PHE A 627 -3.89 19.48 -2.49
C PHE A 627 -3.22 20.77 -1.96
N GLY A 628 -3.67 21.23 -0.79
CA GLY A 628 -3.17 22.45 -0.14
C GLY A 628 -3.83 23.76 -0.58
N LYS A 629 -4.70 23.75 -1.60
CA LYS A 629 -5.50 24.93 -1.97
C LYS A 629 -6.55 25.23 -0.91
N THR A 630 -6.90 26.52 -0.77
CA THR A 630 -7.94 27.00 0.16
C THR A 630 -8.82 28.03 -0.53
N GLY A 631 -10.11 28.04 -0.23
CA GLY A 631 -11.09 28.91 -0.88
C GLY A 631 -12.48 28.28 -0.96
N THR A 632 -13.49 29.10 -1.25
CA THR A 632 -14.89 28.65 -1.40
C THR A 632 -15.14 28.07 -2.80
N GLY A 633 -15.88 26.97 -2.89
CA GLY A 633 -16.29 26.40 -4.19
C GLY A 633 -15.19 25.64 -4.92
N LEU A 634 -14.19 25.14 -4.20
CA LEU A 634 -13.17 24.26 -4.77
C LEU A 634 -13.80 22.91 -5.14
N LEU A 635 -13.63 22.46 -6.38
CA LEU A 635 -14.24 21.23 -6.89
C LEU A 635 -13.83 19.98 -6.08
N SER A 636 -12.58 19.94 -5.61
CA SER A 636 -12.02 18.81 -4.85
C SER A 636 -12.13 18.95 -3.33
N ASP A 637 -12.80 20.00 -2.83
CA ASP A 637 -13.16 20.13 -1.42
C ASP A 637 -14.48 19.38 -1.17
N VAL A 638 -14.38 18.06 -1.12
CA VAL A 638 -15.54 17.16 -1.00
C VAL A 638 -16.19 17.23 0.39
N ASN A 639 -15.43 17.64 1.40
CA ASN A 639 -15.92 17.79 2.76
C ASN A 639 -16.49 19.20 3.06
N ASN A 640 -16.28 20.15 2.13
CA ASN A 640 -16.70 21.56 2.15
C ASN A 640 -16.16 22.36 3.34
N ASP A 641 -14.91 22.16 3.73
CA ASP A 641 -14.23 22.94 4.78
C ASP A 641 -13.40 24.12 4.26
N ASN A 642 -13.49 24.38 2.96
CA ASN A 642 -12.75 25.38 2.18
C ASN A 642 -11.25 25.10 2.07
N ARG A 643 -10.82 23.85 2.26
CA ARG A 643 -9.45 23.38 2.07
C ARG A 643 -9.46 22.07 1.30
N ILE A 644 -8.38 21.78 0.59
CA ILE A 644 -8.16 20.47 -0.01
C ILE A 644 -7.04 19.81 0.78
N ASP A 645 -7.38 18.83 1.61
CA ASP A 645 -6.43 18.15 2.49
C ASP A 645 -6.59 16.62 2.49
N VAL A 646 -5.93 15.96 3.46
CA VAL A 646 -5.91 14.50 3.56
C VAL A 646 -7.33 13.92 3.70
N LEU A 647 -8.26 14.66 4.31
CA LEU A 647 -9.64 14.20 4.49
C LEU A 647 -10.37 14.11 3.15
N ASP A 648 -10.11 15.02 2.21
CA ASP A 648 -10.72 14.99 0.88
C ASP A 648 -10.20 13.81 0.06
N LEU A 649 -8.90 13.56 0.10
CA LEU A 649 -8.28 12.37 -0.51
C LEU A 649 -8.84 11.07 0.05
N VAL A 650 -9.03 11.01 1.37
CA VAL A 650 -9.60 9.83 2.04
C VAL A 650 -11.07 9.63 1.66
N ILE A 651 -11.86 10.70 1.52
CA ILE A 651 -13.27 10.61 1.11
C ILE A 651 -13.38 10.12 -0.33
N VAL A 652 -12.60 10.71 -1.25
CA VAL A 652 -12.57 10.28 -2.65
C VAL A 652 -12.13 8.81 -2.74
N SER A 653 -10.99 8.45 -2.14
CA SER A 653 -10.49 7.07 -2.13
C SER A 653 -11.40 6.04 -1.45
N SER A 654 -12.23 6.45 -0.48
CA SER A 654 -13.21 5.56 0.17
C SER A 654 -14.42 5.22 -0.69
N ASN A 655 -14.65 6.00 -1.75
CA ASN A 655 -15.73 5.83 -2.71
C ASN A 655 -15.22 5.31 -4.07
N VAL A 656 -13.90 5.13 -4.24
CA VAL A 656 -13.32 4.55 -5.46
C VAL A 656 -13.83 3.11 -5.61
N SER A 657 -14.52 2.84 -6.72
CA SER A 657 -14.99 1.50 -7.05
C SER A 657 -13.81 0.64 -7.53
N LEU A 658 -13.28 -0.22 -6.66
CA LEU A 658 -12.15 -1.12 -6.99
C LEU A 658 -12.61 -2.36 -7.76
N SER A 659 -13.39 -2.19 -8.83
CA SER A 659 -13.89 -3.31 -9.65
C SER A 659 -12.87 -3.85 -10.67
N GLU A 660 -11.68 -3.25 -10.79
CA GLU A 660 -10.65 -3.72 -11.74
C GLU A 660 -9.26 -3.72 -11.11
N ALA A 661 -8.47 -4.75 -11.42
CA ALA A 661 -7.09 -4.90 -10.95
C ALA A 661 -6.21 -3.77 -11.50
N PHE A 662 -5.85 -2.81 -10.66
CA PHE A 662 -4.94 -1.72 -11.02
C PHE A 662 -3.52 -2.26 -11.22
N THR A 663 -3.02 -2.20 -12.45
CA THR A 663 -1.60 -2.36 -12.76
C THR A 663 -1.02 -0.98 -13.10
N PRO A 664 0.28 -0.70 -12.85
CA PRO A 664 0.90 0.57 -13.26
C PRO A 664 0.73 0.85 -14.77
N SER A 665 0.55 -0.19 -15.57
CA SER A 665 0.35 -0.19 -17.02
C SER A 665 -1.03 0.31 -17.47
N THR A 666 -2.05 0.28 -16.61
CA THR A 666 -3.44 0.69 -16.94
C THR A 666 -3.77 2.13 -16.55
N ILE A 667 -2.84 2.86 -15.92
CA ILE A 667 -3.00 4.29 -15.63
C ILE A 667 -2.57 5.07 -16.88
N PRO A 668 -3.46 5.80 -17.58
CA PRO A 668 -3.02 6.63 -18.70
C PRO A 668 -2.03 7.68 -18.22
N GLN A 669 -1.04 8.01 -19.06
CA GLN A 669 -0.03 9.04 -18.78
C GLN A 669 -0.73 10.40 -18.55
N VAL A 670 -1.08 10.71 -17.30
CA VAL A 670 -1.68 11.99 -16.93
C VAL A 670 -0.60 13.06 -17.04
N SER A 671 -0.77 14.00 -17.97
CA SER A 671 0.14 15.14 -18.14
C SER A 671 -0.06 16.14 -17.00
N LEU A 672 0.69 15.97 -15.91
CA LEU A 672 0.65 16.84 -14.73
C LEU A 672 1.64 18.01 -14.86
N SER A 673 1.19 19.22 -14.47
CA SER A 673 2.07 20.38 -14.30
C SER A 673 2.98 20.22 -13.08
N SER A 674 4.05 21.03 -13.01
CA SER A 674 5.00 20.97 -11.89
C SER A 674 4.40 21.37 -10.55
N ASP A 675 3.41 22.27 -10.54
CA ASP A 675 2.67 22.60 -9.31
C ASP A 675 1.79 21.43 -8.84
N GLU A 676 1.11 20.76 -9.76
CA GLU A 676 0.28 19.59 -9.44
C GLU A 676 1.13 18.43 -8.92
N LYS A 677 2.30 18.18 -9.52
CA LYS A 677 3.27 17.21 -9.02
C LYS A 677 3.77 17.53 -7.60
N ARG A 678 3.99 18.81 -7.29
CA ARG A 678 4.35 19.27 -5.93
C ARG A 678 3.21 19.05 -4.94
N ASN A 679 1.98 19.34 -5.33
CA ASN A 679 0.79 19.13 -4.50
C ASN A 679 0.58 17.64 -4.20
N ILE A 680 0.73 16.77 -5.22
CA ILE A 680 0.67 15.31 -5.07
C ILE A 680 1.79 14.81 -4.15
N MET A 681 3.02 15.33 -4.27
CA MET A 681 4.12 14.96 -3.37
C MET A 681 3.84 15.37 -1.92
N SER A 682 3.26 16.56 -1.70
CA SER A 682 2.81 16.99 -0.38
C SER A 682 1.68 16.11 0.17
N ALA A 683 0.76 15.66 -0.69
CA ALA A 683 -0.28 14.72 -0.31
C ALA A 683 0.32 13.37 0.12
N ILE A 684 1.26 12.81 -0.65
CA ILE A 684 1.98 11.57 -0.32
C ILE A 684 2.70 11.69 1.02
N ASP A 685 3.38 12.81 1.28
CA ASP A 685 4.10 13.05 2.53
C ASP A 685 3.15 13.10 3.73
N GLN A 686 2.03 13.82 3.63
CA GLN A 686 1.03 13.90 4.72
C GLN A 686 0.24 12.60 4.91
N LEU A 687 -0.02 11.85 3.82
CA LEU A 687 -0.60 10.52 3.89
C LEU A 687 0.38 9.54 4.58
N SER A 688 1.68 9.66 4.31
CA SER A 688 2.71 8.80 4.90
C SER A 688 2.98 9.10 6.39
N SER A 689 2.82 10.35 6.83
CA SER A 689 3.17 10.78 8.20
C SER A 689 2.05 10.60 9.25
N ASN A 690 0.81 10.33 8.84
CA ASN A 690 -0.32 10.23 9.75
C ASN A 690 -0.41 8.84 10.43
N PHE A 691 -0.56 8.77 11.76
CA PHE A 691 -0.47 7.51 12.54
C PHE A 691 -1.74 6.62 12.56
N ASN A 692 -2.88 7.09 12.03
CA ASN A 692 -4.08 6.25 11.86
C ASN A 692 -4.04 5.60 10.47
N LYS A 693 -4.01 4.26 10.44
CA LYS A 693 -4.15 3.47 9.21
C LYS A 693 -5.63 3.24 8.93
N SER A 694 -6.06 3.52 7.70
CA SER A 694 -7.35 3.13 7.16
C SER A 694 -7.13 2.58 5.75
N SER A 695 -7.96 1.63 5.31
CA SER A 695 -7.86 1.03 3.97
C SER A 695 -7.89 2.09 2.87
N ALA A 696 -8.83 3.04 2.94
CA ALA A 696 -8.95 4.16 2.01
C ALA A 696 -7.66 5.00 1.90
N LYS A 697 -7.00 5.26 3.03
CA LYS A 697 -5.74 6.00 3.07
C LYS A 697 -4.58 5.23 2.44
N GLU A 698 -4.51 3.91 2.64
CA GLU A 698 -3.49 3.05 2.02
C GLU A 698 -3.72 2.93 0.51
N ILE A 699 -4.98 2.84 0.07
CA ILE A 699 -5.35 2.89 -1.35
C ILE A 699 -4.89 4.22 -1.97
N ALA A 700 -5.22 5.36 -1.35
CA ALA A 700 -4.79 6.67 -1.83
C ALA A 700 -3.26 6.79 -1.92
N LEU A 701 -2.55 6.31 -0.89
CA LEU A 701 -1.09 6.37 -0.85
C LEU A 701 -0.43 5.52 -1.93
N ASN A 702 -0.92 4.31 -2.16
CA ASN A 702 -0.35 3.39 -3.15
C ASN A 702 -0.59 3.88 -4.58
N ILE A 703 -1.79 4.40 -4.87
CA ILE A 703 -2.12 5.00 -6.17
C ILE A 703 -1.27 6.24 -6.44
N LEU A 704 -1.14 7.17 -5.48
CA LEU A 704 -0.37 8.39 -5.74
C LEU A 704 1.13 8.11 -5.91
N LYS A 705 1.67 7.08 -5.24
CA LYS A 705 3.06 6.63 -5.42
C LYS A 705 3.31 5.97 -6.78
N SER A 706 2.33 5.26 -7.34
CA SER A 706 2.49 4.68 -8.69
C SER A 706 2.44 5.73 -9.79
N ILE A 707 1.77 6.87 -9.55
CA ILE A 707 1.62 7.98 -10.50
C ILE A 707 2.83 8.94 -10.48
N LEU A 708 3.48 9.10 -9.32
CA LEU A 708 4.65 9.96 -9.16
C LEU A 708 5.86 9.18 -8.61
N PRO A 709 6.48 8.29 -9.42
CA PRO A 709 7.58 7.44 -8.95
C PRO A 709 8.86 8.24 -8.64
N GLU A 710 9.08 9.38 -9.29
CA GLU A 710 10.25 10.24 -9.08
C GLU A 710 9.92 11.53 -8.32
N ARG A 711 10.70 11.82 -7.28
CA ARG A 711 10.59 13.07 -6.53
C ARG A 711 11.21 14.24 -7.30
N LEU A 712 10.47 15.35 -7.37
CA LEU A 712 10.98 16.60 -7.92
C LEU A 712 12.12 17.17 -7.05
N PRO A 713 13.16 17.79 -7.66
CA PRO A 713 14.21 18.47 -6.92
C PRO A 713 13.66 19.59 -6.04
N THR A 714 14.14 19.67 -4.79
CA THR A 714 13.77 20.78 -3.88
C THR A 714 14.55 22.06 -4.15
N ARG A 715 15.65 21.99 -4.92
CA ARG A 715 16.49 23.14 -5.30
C ARG A 715 17.02 22.97 -6.72
N THR A 716 17.09 24.09 -7.44
CA THR A 716 17.77 24.16 -8.74
C THR A 716 19.28 24.00 -8.53
N ARG A 717 19.92 23.13 -9.30
CA ARG A 717 21.36 22.82 -9.17
C ARG A 717 22.01 22.56 -10.52
N LEU A 718 23.19 23.13 -10.74
CA LEU A 718 24.11 22.69 -11.78
C LEU A 718 24.96 21.53 -11.25
N LEU A 719 25.06 20.44 -12.00
CA LEU A 719 25.84 19.27 -11.60
C LEU A 719 27.15 19.20 -12.41
N ALA A 720 28.03 18.29 -12.01
CA ALA A 720 29.34 18.14 -12.64
C ALA A 720 29.14 17.52 -14.02
N ASN A 721 29.77 18.11 -15.03
CA ASN A 721 29.73 17.55 -16.37
C ASN A 721 30.44 16.18 -16.37
N TYR A 722 29.93 15.24 -17.16
CA TYR A 722 30.51 13.91 -17.29
C TYR A 722 30.54 13.47 -18.76
N PRO A 723 31.67 12.91 -19.24
CA PRO A 723 32.96 12.83 -18.55
C PRO A 723 33.61 14.21 -18.31
N ASN A 724 34.58 14.31 -17.38
CA ASN A 724 35.43 15.50 -17.14
C ASN A 724 36.80 15.05 -16.57
N PRO A 725 37.92 15.16 -17.29
CA PRO A 725 38.05 15.74 -18.63
C PRO A 725 37.27 14.99 -19.71
N PHE A 726 36.93 15.67 -20.81
CA PHE A 726 36.14 15.10 -21.91
C PHE A 726 36.82 15.28 -23.28
N ASN A 727 36.44 14.44 -24.25
CA ASN A 727 36.95 14.47 -25.62
C ASN A 727 35.95 13.86 -26.63
N PRO A 728 35.44 14.60 -27.63
CA PRO A 728 35.20 16.04 -27.63
C PRO A 728 33.87 16.40 -26.94
N GLU A 729 33.11 15.44 -26.43
CA GLU A 729 31.76 15.68 -25.90
C GLU A 729 31.58 15.39 -24.41
N THR A 730 30.68 16.13 -23.77
CA THR A 730 30.34 15.98 -22.35
C THR A 730 28.87 16.30 -22.11
N TRP A 731 28.28 15.60 -21.15
CA TRP A 731 26.94 15.89 -20.64
C TRP A 731 27.03 16.85 -19.48
N ILE A 732 26.19 17.89 -19.49
CA ILE A 732 26.05 18.88 -18.42
C ILE A 732 24.71 18.61 -17.72
N PRO A 733 24.71 17.81 -16.64
CA PRO A 733 23.51 17.53 -15.88
C PRO A 733 23.09 18.73 -15.01
N PHE A 734 21.79 18.87 -14.80
CA PHE A 734 21.22 19.89 -13.92
C PHE A 734 19.88 19.44 -13.33
N GLN A 735 19.42 20.16 -12.32
CA GLN A 735 18.14 19.95 -11.66
C GLN A 735 17.39 21.28 -11.63
N LEU A 736 16.08 21.25 -11.89
CA LEU A 736 15.20 22.40 -11.79
C LEU A 736 14.17 22.18 -10.67
N ALA A 737 14.09 23.10 -9.71
CA ALA A 737 13.05 23.06 -8.67
C ALA A 737 11.71 23.64 -9.11
N LYS A 738 11.73 24.55 -10.10
CA LYS A 738 10.55 25.18 -10.69
C LYS A 738 10.71 25.25 -12.21
N ASP A 739 9.60 25.40 -12.91
CA ASP A 739 9.60 25.64 -14.35
C ASP A 739 10.36 26.93 -14.62
N SER A 740 11.26 26.94 -15.60
CA SER A 740 12.12 28.09 -15.85
C SER A 740 12.64 28.10 -17.27
N ILE A 741 12.92 29.31 -17.77
CA ILE A 741 13.74 29.49 -18.96
C ILE A 741 15.18 29.17 -18.58
N VAL A 742 15.82 28.22 -19.28
CA VAL A 742 17.18 27.78 -18.97
C VAL A 742 18.12 28.09 -20.14
N ARG A 743 19.25 28.71 -19.81
CA ARG A 743 20.37 28.88 -20.74
C ARG A 743 21.65 28.36 -20.12
N ILE A 744 22.49 27.73 -20.94
CA ILE A 744 23.88 27.44 -20.61
C ILE A 744 24.79 28.32 -21.45
N THR A 745 25.69 29.04 -20.78
CA THR A 745 26.78 29.75 -21.44
C THR A 745 28.11 29.11 -21.10
N ILE A 746 28.90 28.83 -22.12
CA ILE A 746 30.24 28.26 -21.97
C ILE A 746 31.26 29.36 -22.24
N TYR A 747 32.25 29.47 -21.36
CA TYR A 747 33.32 30.45 -21.38
C TYR A 747 34.68 29.77 -21.44
N ASP A 748 35.66 30.44 -22.06
CA ASP A 748 37.07 30.06 -21.97
C ASP A 748 37.70 30.56 -20.66
N SER A 749 38.98 30.23 -20.47
CA SER A 749 39.75 30.64 -19.27
C SER A 749 39.90 32.15 -19.08
N THR A 750 39.64 32.97 -20.10
CA THR A 750 39.67 34.44 -20.03
C THR A 750 38.31 35.05 -19.71
N GLY A 751 37.25 34.23 -19.64
CA GLY A 751 35.87 34.66 -19.43
C GLY A 751 35.15 35.05 -20.73
N LYS A 752 35.72 34.77 -21.91
CA LYS A 752 35.06 35.03 -23.20
C LYS A 752 34.07 33.92 -23.50
N GLN A 753 32.85 34.29 -23.94
CA GLN A 753 31.84 33.33 -24.38
C GLN A 753 32.30 32.54 -25.61
N VAL A 754 32.13 31.23 -25.52
CA VAL A 754 32.51 30.20 -26.50
C VAL A 754 31.27 29.62 -27.16
N LYS A 755 30.23 29.33 -26.37
CA LYS A 755 28.96 28.73 -26.82
C LYS A 755 27.81 29.24 -25.95
N LEU A 756 26.67 29.55 -26.57
CA LEU A 756 25.40 29.72 -25.87
C LEU A 756 24.43 28.61 -26.30
N ILE A 757 23.85 27.93 -25.32
CA ILE A 757 22.83 26.90 -25.53
C ILE A 757 21.56 27.38 -24.83
N ASP A 758 20.59 27.85 -25.62
CA ASP A 758 19.28 28.26 -25.12
C ASP A 758 18.33 27.06 -25.19
N LEU A 759 17.88 26.59 -24.03
CA LEU A 759 16.97 25.45 -23.91
C LEU A 759 15.50 25.91 -23.87
N GLY A 760 15.26 27.22 -23.79
CA GLY A 760 13.92 27.77 -23.62
C GLY A 760 13.29 27.36 -22.29
N GLN A 761 11.95 27.28 -22.28
CA GLN A 761 11.18 26.91 -21.10
C GLN A 761 11.29 25.41 -20.83
N LEU A 762 11.81 25.04 -19.67
CA LEU A 762 11.86 23.67 -19.17
C LEU A 762 10.99 23.50 -17.92
N VAL A 763 10.43 22.30 -17.73
CA VAL A 763 9.64 21.95 -16.55
C VAL A 763 10.53 21.54 -15.38
N ALA A 764 10.05 21.67 -14.14
CA ALA A 764 10.76 21.19 -12.96
C ALA A 764 11.06 19.69 -13.07
N GLY A 765 12.28 19.27 -12.76
CA GLY A 765 12.70 17.89 -12.94
C GLY A 765 14.20 17.66 -12.85
N ASN A 766 14.58 16.37 -12.92
CA ASN A 766 15.96 15.92 -12.98
C ASN A 766 16.39 15.77 -14.45
N TYR A 767 17.41 16.53 -14.85
CA TYR A 767 18.03 16.46 -16.18
C TYR A 767 19.44 15.87 -16.04
N VAL A 768 19.48 14.62 -15.57
CA VAL A 768 20.73 13.95 -15.17
C VAL A 768 21.07 12.72 -16.02
N GLU A 769 20.13 12.25 -16.83
CA GLU A 769 20.32 11.08 -17.71
C GLU A 769 20.79 11.54 -19.11
N PRO A 770 21.56 10.71 -19.83
CA PRO A 770 21.81 10.90 -21.26
C PRO A 770 20.49 11.06 -22.02
N GLY A 771 20.38 12.10 -22.86
CA GLY A 771 19.15 12.47 -23.55
C GLY A 771 18.27 13.51 -22.83
N LYS A 772 18.45 13.72 -21.52
CA LYS A 772 17.84 14.84 -20.77
C LYS A 772 18.87 15.91 -20.37
N ALA A 773 20.10 15.52 -20.04
CA ALA A 773 21.20 16.45 -19.79
C ALA A 773 21.61 17.21 -21.07
N ILE A 774 22.28 18.37 -20.93
CA ILE A 774 22.75 19.11 -22.10
C ILE A 774 24.02 18.45 -22.65
N LEU A 775 24.05 18.14 -23.95
CA LEU A 775 25.27 17.74 -24.64
C LEU A 775 26.05 18.98 -25.09
N TRP A 776 27.34 19.04 -24.78
CA TRP A 776 28.28 19.93 -25.45
C TRP A 776 29.35 19.13 -26.16
N ASP A 777 29.52 19.36 -27.46
CA ASP A 777 30.41 18.63 -28.37
C ASP A 777 31.77 19.32 -28.58
N GLY A 778 32.13 20.25 -27.69
CA GLY A 778 33.41 20.97 -27.77
C GLY A 778 33.49 21.94 -28.95
N LYS A 779 32.35 22.38 -29.51
CA LYS A 779 32.30 23.40 -30.58
C LYS A 779 31.89 24.77 -30.05
N THR A 780 32.34 25.80 -30.77
CA THR A 780 31.92 27.20 -30.61
C THR A 780 30.55 27.45 -31.27
N ASP A 781 29.99 28.65 -31.07
CA ASP A 781 28.76 29.08 -31.76
C ASP A 781 28.87 29.02 -33.29
N ASN A 782 30.07 29.20 -33.85
CA ASN A 782 30.33 29.14 -35.30
C ASN A 782 30.68 27.73 -35.80
N GLY A 783 30.53 26.69 -34.97
CA GLY A 783 30.82 25.29 -35.32
C GLY A 783 32.31 24.91 -35.32
N GLY A 784 33.21 25.85 -35.03
CA GLY A 784 34.64 25.58 -34.89
C GLY A 784 34.96 24.85 -33.59
N LEU A 785 35.90 23.91 -33.64
CA LEU A 785 36.36 23.12 -32.50
C LEU A 785 37.21 23.96 -31.52
N VAL A 786 36.98 23.80 -30.21
CA VAL A 786 37.77 24.47 -29.17
C VAL A 786 39.11 23.74 -28.89
N ALA A 787 40.11 24.39 -28.32
CA ALA A 787 41.41 23.77 -28.00
C ALA A 787 41.37 23.01 -26.67
N SER A 788 42.30 22.08 -26.44
CA SER A 788 42.48 21.44 -25.12
C SER A 788 42.74 22.49 -24.04
N GLY A 789 42.06 22.40 -22.91
CA GLY A 789 42.16 23.41 -21.86
C GLY A 789 40.99 23.41 -20.87
N SER A 790 41.01 24.39 -19.96
CA SER A 790 39.94 24.61 -18.99
C SER A 790 38.88 25.57 -19.55
N TYR A 791 37.62 25.15 -19.43
CA TYR A 791 36.44 25.93 -19.79
C TYR A 791 35.49 26.00 -18.59
N PHE A 792 34.57 26.95 -18.62
CA PHE A 792 33.60 27.15 -17.57
C PHE A 792 32.20 27.18 -18.17
N TYR A 793 31.28 26.40 -17.61
CA TYR A 793 29.88 26.42 -18.02
C TYR A 793 29.05 27.03 -16.91
N GLN A 794 28.15 27.92 -17.30
CA GLN A 794 27.24 28.62 -16.43
C GLN A 794 25.81 28.25 -16.80
N ILE A 795 25.03 27.81 -15.82
CA ILE A 795 23.58 27.79 -15.97
C ILE A 795 23.00 29.13 -15.52
N GLU A 796 22.02 29.60 -16.28
CA GLU A 796 21.18 30.72 -15.92
C GLU A 796 19.72 30.30 -16.03
N SER A 797 18.99 30.49 -14.94
CA SER A 797 17.54 30.53 -14.89
C SER A 797 17.09 31.80 -14.16
N GLU A 798 15.78 32.07 -14.10
CA GLU A 798 15.20 33.31 -13.55
C GLU A 798 15.87 33.79 -12.25
N ASP A 799 16.01 32.90 -11.26
CA ASP A 799 16.51 33.23 -9.92
C ASP A 799 17.79 32.46 -9.54
N TYR A 800 18.43 31.77 -10.49
CA TYR A 800 19.56 30.90 -10.19
C TYR A 800 20.66 30.98 -11.24
N ARG A 801 21.90 31.16 -10.75
CA ARG A 801 23.12 31.12 -11.55
C ARG A 801 24.19 30.35 -10.81
N GLU A 802 24.76 29.34 -11.47
CA GLU A 802 25.92 28.61 -10.96
C GLU A 802 26.91 28.39 -12.10
N ILE A 803 28.21 28.50 -11.78
CA ILE A 803 29.31 28.27 -12.71
C ILE A 803 30.10 27.07 -12.24
N ARG A 804 30.45 26.19 -13.18
CA ARG A 804 31.34 25.05 -12.94
C ARG A 804 32.43 24.97 -13.98
N LYS A 805 33.52 24.29 -13.62
CA LYS A 805 34.69 24.08 -14.46
C LYS A 805 34.59 22.74 -15.18
N MET A 806 34.92 22.73 -16.46
CA MET A 806 35.14 21.54 -17.26
C MET A 806 36.49 21.59 -17.96
N VAL A 807 37.05 20.44 -18.28
CA VAL A 807 38.35 20.32 -18.94
C VAL A 807 38.15 19.51 -20.21
N ILE A 808 38.53 20.08 -21.35
CA ILE A 808 38.59 19.34 -22.62
C ILE A 808 40.04 18.89 -22.86
N ALA A 809 40.22 17.61 -23.13
CA ALA A 809 41.52 16.99 -23.37
C ALA A 809 41.47 16.23 -24.70
N LYS A 810 41.80 16.94 -25.79
CA LYS A 810 41.88 16.36 -27.13
C LYS A 810 43.16 15.59 -27.37
#